data_AF-A0A6M0P8T2-F1
#
_entry.id   AF-A0A6M0P8T2-F1
#
_cell.length_a   1.000
_cell.length_b   1.000
_cell.length_c   1.000
_cell.angle_alpha   90.00
_cell.angle_beta   90.00
_cell.angle_gamma   90.00
#
_symmetry.space_group_name_H-M   'P 1'
#
loop_
_entity.id
_entity.type
_entity.pdbx_description
1 polymer ?
#
loop_
_entity_poly.entity_id
_entity_poly.type
_entity_poly.pdbx_seq_one_letter_code
_entity_poly.pdbx_strand_id
1 'polypeptide(L)'
;MYQKGRKGAIFALFALLSLGIVGCGDKAALTTAEPDVIHQSYLMFKETNTNDNDQNIGTLYLKTEGNKEEKISENVIDGSFSYNNDQDKAYFLNDENELYEYEAGKDKIKLAKDVAYYIANDASGIVSYQNDDGDLYVLQGKDDEEDKISSHVREYAIIDQSVYFIDDDGDFSMYNLKDHQETEIASDVTYFTDLNGKDEIAYLNDDSALYFKKMGDDQSIKITNEEVLPGSIQKIGDRLVYLNGEDEDSTDLYTAQIKEASTPVKIASDAGAYKYDNNYYYYVDTDGNLFRKKENEESATKLASDVKTFKIKKHTVFYLNDDDELFKLVNTKEPQKIASSVVKYNPVSKKEVVYKTDDDNLFINNKKIASDIDQYKYYFGNLAFATNDDKLYEMKDMDNKTIVDNDLHRFSTVSYQNNIIFKNELTFDDIAGIWGGKAASGNVYIEIDKNGMITDLQTGEQEKLKTNYAEYNKLAASAAGTDVGFELTNDHSLKFTTDLYNDGITLTKSSKAKANEYFKNMKAEADKEEITNVMDDYLKNFADAVNYGESHYITDYIDPESDFFKTQETFVDNCYEKNIKEELVDYHIANIKQIDQDSYSVTTQEDFKIYNGYDDEKGSEKKYTNTYTVKRVDDSFLITNLKVGNSTEGI
;
A
#
# COMPACT_ATOMS: atom_id res chain seq x y z
N MET A 1 15.59 -29.84 29.14
CA MET A 1 14.16 -30.17 29.12
C MET A 1 13.40 -28.92 28.75
N TYR A 2 13.00 -28.84 27.48
CA TYR A 2 12.22 -27.76 26.89
C TYR A 2 10.74 -27.97 27.22
N GLN A 3 10.05 -26.96 27.74
CA GLN A 3 8.60 -26.85 27.58
C GLN A 3 8.30 -25.54 26.86
N LYS A 4 8.12 -25.67 25.53
CA LYS A 4 7.51 -24.66 24.68
C LYS A 4 6.03 -24.56 25.02
N GLY A 5 5.62 -23.43 25.58
CA GLY A 5 4.22 -23.01 25.55
C GLY A 5 3.84 -22.68 24.11
N ARG A 6 2.85 -23.40 23.58
CA ARG A 6 2.20 -23.12 22.30
C ARG A 6 1.58 -21.72 22.36
N LYS A 7 2.24 -20.74 21.76
CA LYS A 7 1.55 -19.55 21.24
C LYS A 7 0.75 -20.04 20.03
N GLY A 8 -0.57 -19.88 20.09
CA GLY A 8 -1.44 -20.05 18.94
C GLY A 8 -1.06 -19.01 17.91
N ALA A 9 -0.35 -19.44 16.87
CA ALA A 9 -0.32 -18.72 15.61
C ALA A 9 -1.74 -18.85 15.05
N ILE A 10 -2.51 -17.77 15.16
CA ILE A 10 -3.61 -17.54 14.23
C ILE A 10 -2.91 -17.44 12.88
N PHE A 11 -2.98 -18.52 12.12
CA PHE A 11 -2.69 -18.51 10.70
C PHE A 11 -3.67 -17.52 10.08
N ALA A 12 -3.24 -16.28 9.89
CA ALA A 12 -3.73 -15.48 8.79
C ALA A 12 -3.37 -16.28 7.54
N LEU A 13 -4.35 -17.03 7.05
CA LEU A 13 -4.29 -17.72 5.78
C LEU A 13 -4.36 -16.62 4.71
N PHE A 14 -3.28 -15.85 4.57
CA PHE A 14 -2.93 -15.24 3.30
C PHE A 14 -2.61 -16.43 2.40
N ALA A 15 -3.65 -17.03 1.85
CA ALA A 15 -3.55 -17.60 0.53
C ALA A 15 -3.19 -16.41 -0.36
N LEU A 16 -1.89 -16.16 -0.49
CA LEU A 16 -1.29 -16.05 -1.81
C LEU A 16 -1.77 -17.30 -2.58
N LEU A 17 -3.04 -17.28 -3.02
CA LEU A 17 -3.29 -17.57 -4.41
C LEU A 17 -2.27 -16.67 -5.11
N SER A 18 -1.19 -17.29 -5.55
CA SER A 18 -0.72 -17.03 -6.89
C SER A 18 -1.96 -17.03 -7.78
N LEU A 19 -2.67 -15.89 -7.79
CA LEU A 19 -3.31 -15.35 -8.96
C LEU A 19 -2.15 -15.27 -9.93
N GLY A 20 -1.87 -16.44 -10.54
CA GLY A 20 -1.15 -16.54 -11.77
C GLY A 20 -1.75 -15.44 -12.59
N ILE A 21 -0.90 -14.50 -12.92
CA ILE A 21 -1.16 -13.33 -13.73
C ILE A 21 -2.12 -13.79 -14.83
N VAL A 22 -3.42 -13.57 -14.65
CA VAL A 22 -4.39 -13.72 -15.72
C VAL A 22 -4.10 -12.52 -16.60
N GLY A 23 -3.16 -12.72 -17.52
CA GLY A 23 -3.00 -11.93 -18.72
C GLY A 23 -2.40 -10.53 -18.61
N CYS A 24 -1.48 -10.25 -17.69
CA CYS A 24 -0.66 -9.03 -17.72
C CYS A 24 0.86 -9.28 -17.71
N GLY A 25 1.30 -10.48 -18.08
CA GLY A 25 2.59 -10.61 -18.76
C GLY A 25 2.40 -10.01 -20.16
N ASP A 26 3.33 -9.17 -20.62
CA ASP A 26 3.34 -8.61 -21.97
C ASP A 26 3.11 -9.74 -23.00
N LYS A 27 1.84 -10.03 -23.34
CA LYS A 27 1.49 -10.92 -24.45
C LYS A 27 2.23 -10.33 -25.64
N ALA A 28 3.26 -11.04 -26.10
CA ALA A 28 4.02 -10.65 -27.26
C ALA A 28 3.02 -10.41 -28.38
N ALA A 29 2.93 -9.15 -28.81
CA ALA A 29 1.88 -8.64 -29.65
C ALA A 29 1.54 -9.59 -30.83
N LEU A 30 0.49 -10.39 -30.67
CA LEU A 30 -0.60 -10.34 -31.65
C LEU A 30 -0.98 -8.86 -31.67
N THR A 31 -0.50 -8.15 -32.69
CA THR A 31 -0.73 -6.71 -32.82
C THR A 31 -2.21 -6.49 -32.70
N THR A 32 -2.67 -5.90 -31.58
CA THR A 32 -4.06 -5.47 -31.45
C THR A 32 -4.34 -4.61 -32.67
N ALA A 33 -5.29 -5.07 -33.48
CA ALA A 33 -5.69 -4.34 -34.67
C ALA A 33 -6.14 -2.94 -34.23
N GLU A 34 -5.83 -1.94 -35.05
CA GLU A 34 -6.39 -0.61 -34.82
C GLU A 34 -7.92 -0.72 -34.95
N PRO A 35 -8.69 -0.31 -33.92
CA PRO A 35 -10.14 -0.41 -33.98
C PRO A 35 -10.69 0.55 -35.04
N ASP A 36 -11.86 0.23 -35.59
CA ASP A 36 -12.51 1.05 -36.63
C ASP A 36 -12.82 2.47 -36.13
N VAL A 37 -13.18 2.59 -34.84
CA VAL A 37 -13.46 3.84 -34.16
C VAL A 37 -12.73 3.86 -32.82
N ILE A 38 -12.11 4.99 -32.48
CA ILE A 38 -11.50 5.20 -31.16
C ILE A 38 -12.40 6.14 -30.37
N HIS A 39 -13.06 5.59 -29.35
CA HIS A 39 -13.94 6.34 -28.47
C HIS A 39 -13.10 7.05 -27.38
N GLN A 40 -13.36 8.34 -27.22
CA GLN A 40 -12.70 9.17 -26.22
C GLN A 40 -13.48 9.11 -24.91
N SER A 41 -13.30 7.99 -24.23
CA SER A 41 -14.04 7.61 -23.04
C SER A 41 -13.09 7.41 -21.87
N TYR A 42 -13.46 8.00 -20.74
CA TYR A 42 -12.70 7.97 -19.49
C TYR A 42 -13.58 7.37 -18.41
N LEU A 43 -13.07 6.35 -17.73
CA LEU A 43 -13.67 5.84 -16.50
C LEU A 43 -13.08 6.62 -15.34
N MET A 44 -13.93 7.32 -14.60
CA MET A 44 -13.54 8.15 -13.45
C MET A 44 -14.15 7.55 -12.20
N PHE A 45 -13.32 7.11 -11.27
CA PHE A 45 -13.76 6.46 -10.06
C PHE A 45 -13.52 7.36 -8.86
N LYS A 46 -14.53 7.49 -8.01
CA LYS A 46 -14.44 8.21 -6.73
C LYS A 46 -14.68 7.23 -5.61
N GLU A 47 -13.63 6.91 -4.88
CA GLU A 47 -13.72 6.10 -3.66
C GLU A 47 -14.59 6.80 -2.60
N THR A 48 -15.41 6.03 -1.90
CA THR A 48 -16.30 6.54 -0.86
C THR A 48 -16.05 5.92 0.51
N ASN A 49 -15.68 4.63 0.53
CA ASN A 49 -15.48 3.85 1.75
C ASN A 49 -14.82 2.50 1.41
N THR A 50 -14.47 1.75 2.45
CA THR A 50 -14.09 0.35 2.37
C THR A 50 -15.28 -0.52 2.82
N ASN A 51 -15.49 -1.67 2.16
CA ASN A 51 -16.53 -2.64 2.54
C ASN A 51 -16.05 -3.61 3.64
N ASP A 52 -16.90 -4.56 4.05
CA ASP A 52 -16.59 -5.53 5.12
C ASP A 52 -15.47 -6.53 4.76
N ASN A 53 -15.12 -6.64 3.47
CA ASN A 53 -14.03 -7.47 2.95
C ASN A 53 -12.72 -6.67 2.77
N ASP A 54 -12.63 -5.48 3.38
CA ASP A 54 -11.51 -4.56 3.25
C ASP A 54 -11.24 -4.09 1.79
N GLN A 55 -12.24 -4.18 0.90
CA GLN A 55 -12.15 -3.69 -0.47
C GLN A 55 -12.62 -2.24 -0.57
N ASN A 56 -11.88 -1.40 -1.29
CA ASN A 56 -12.31 -0.03 -1.57
C ASN A 56 -13.46 -0.04 -2.56
N ILE A 57 -14.52 0.69 -2.22
CA ILE A 57 -15.72 0.83 -3.04
C ILE A 57 -16.05 2.31 -3.25
N GLY A 58 -16.75 2.59 -4.35
CA GLY A 58 -16.95 3.96 -4.77
C GLY A 58 -18.02 4.16 -5.83
N THR A 59 -18.05 5.39 -6.35
CA THR A 59 -18.91 5.75 -7.48
C THR A 59 -18.10 5.77 -8.76
N LEU A 60 -18.57 5.02 -9.77
CA LEU A 60 -17.98 5.01 -11.10
C LEU A 60 -18.74 5.97 -12.03
N TYR A 61 -17.99 6.75 -12.80
CA TYR A 61 -18.50 7.66 -13.81
C TYR A 61 -17.89 7.37 -15.18
N LEU A 62 -18.66 7.62 -16.23
CA LEU A 62 -18.19 7.64 -17.61
C LEU A 62 -18.12 9.10 -18.07
N LYS A 63 -16.99 9.50 -18.63
CA LYS A 63 -16.87 10.78 -19.32
C LYS A 63 -16.50 10.54 -20.78
N THR A 64 -17.39 10.95 -21.67
CA THR A 64 -17.17 10.91 -23.12
C THR A 64 -16.86 12.32 -23.64
N GLU A 65 -16.22 12.38 -24.81
CA GLU A 65 -15.85 13.65 -25.44
C GLU A 65 -17.03 14.64 -25.55
N GLY A 66 -16.78 15.87 -25.11
CA GLY A 66 -17.74 16.97 -25.22
C GLY A 66 -18.93 16.88 -24.25
N ASN A 67 -19.02 15.81 -23.47
CA ASN A 67 -20.10 15.57 -22.52
C ASN A 67 -19.63 15.80 -21.08
N LYS A 68 -20.61 16.02 -20.19
CA LYS A 68 -20.37 15.99 -18.74
C LYS A 68 -20.17 14.54 -18.30
N GLU A 69 -19.47 14.34 -17.18
CA GLU A 69 -19.42 13.02 -16.56
C GLU A 69 -20.82 12.52 -16.21
N GLU A 70 -21.08 11.27 -16.56
CA GLU A 70 -22.31 10.55 -16.31
C GLU A 70 -22.05 9.51 -15.21
N LYS A 71 -22.87 9.49 -14.17
CA LYS A 71 -22.76 8.50 -13.09
C LYS A 71 -23.24 7.14 -13.61
N ILE A 72 -22.39 6.12 -13.53
CA ILE A 72 -22.72 4.74 -13.91
C ILE A 72 -23.38 4.01 -12.73
N SER A 73 -22.68 3.93 -11.59
CA SER A 73 -23.16 3.23 -10.40
C SER A 73 -22.45 3.71 -9.14
N GLU A 74 -23.14 3.56 -8.01
CA GLU A 74 -22.53 3.52 -6.66
C GLU A 74 -22.08 2.09 -6.33
N ASN A 75 -21.29 1.96 -5.26
CA ASN A 75 -20.76 0.72 -4.70
C ASN A 75 -19.99 -0.14 -5.71
N VAL A 76 -19.28 0.48 -6.63
CA VAL A 76 -18.37 -0.22 -7.55
C VAL A 76 -17.09 -0.56 -6.81
N ILE A 77 -16.59 -1.79 -6.97
CA ILE A 77 -15.30 -2.20 -6.39
C ILE A 77 -14.16 -1.52 -7.17
N ASP A 78 -13.23 -0.88 -6.45
CA ASP A 78 -12.06 -0.24 -7.07
C ASP A 78 -11.23 -1.26 -7.87
N GLY A 79 -10.70 -0.82 -9.00
CA GLY A 79 -9.98 -1.67 -9.95
C GLY A 79 -10.83 -2.72 -10.69
N SER A 80 -12.09 -2.94 -10.32
CA SER A 80 -12.96 -3.96 -10.93
C SER A 80 -13.87 -3.41 -12.03
N PHE A 81 -13.35 -2.51 -12.86
CA PHE A 81 -14.06 -1.88 -13.97
C PHE A 81 -13.18 -1.80 -15.23
N SER A 82 -13.81 -1.89 -16.40
CA SER A 82 -13.13 -1.84 -17.70
C SER A 82 -14.02 -1.19 -18.76
N TYR A 83 -13.39 -0.78 -19.86
CA TYR A 83 -14.02 -0.17 -21.02
C TYR A 83 -13.66 -0.98 -22.27
N ASN A 84 -14.67 -1.37 -23.04
CA ASN A 84 -14.52 -1.99 -24.33
C ASN A 84 -14.73 -0.91 -25.41
N ASN A 85 -13.65 -0.58 -26.13
CA ASN A 85 -13.69 0.44 -27.16
C ASN A 85 -14.48 0.02 -28.40
N ASP A 86 -14.39 -1.24 -28.81
CA ASP A 86 -15.08 -1.74 -30.02
C ASP A 86 -16.60 -1.81 -29.82
N GLN A 87 -17.04 -2.03 -28.58
CA GLN A 87 -18.46 -2.08 -28.21
C GLN A 87 -19.00 -0.76 -27.64
N ASP A 88 -18.14 0.23 -27.37
CA ASP A 88 -18.46 1.48 -26.66
C ASP A 88 -19.21 1.26 -25.33
N LYS A 89 -18.70 0.34 -24.51
CA LYS A 89 -19.35 -0.08 -23.24
C LYS A 89 -18.38 -0.08 -22.07
N ALA A 90 -18.88 0.26 -20.90
CA ALA A 90 -18.21 0.05 -19.62
C ALA A 90 -18.74 -1.22 -18.94
N TYR A 91 -17.87 -1.94 -18.27
CA TYR A 91 -18.16 -3.13 -17.47
C TYR A 91 -17.63 -2.93 -16.06
N PHE A 92 -18.33 -3.43 -15.04
CA PHE A 92 -17.90 -3.28 -13.65
C PHE A 92 -18.54 -4.30 -12.70
N LEU A 93 -17.86 -4.55 -11.58
CA LEU A 93 -18.41 -5.27 -10.41
C LEU A 93 -18.87 -4.29 -9.33
N ASN A 94 -20.01 -4.58 -8.71
CA ASN A 94 -20.41 -3.93 -7.46
C ASN A 94 -19.93 -4.72 -6.23
N ASP A 95 -20.16 -4.16 -5.04
CA ASP A 95 -19.83 -4.74 -3.73
C ASP A 95 -20.62 -6.01 -3.36
N GLU A 96 -21.58 -6.41 -4.19
CA GLU A 96 -22.32 -7.67 -4.11
C GLU A 96 -21.79 -8.72 -5.10
N ASN A 97 -20.63 -8.48 -5.74
CA ASN A 97 -20.03 -9.35 -6.76
C ASN A 97 -20.95 -9.61 -7.97
N GLU A 98 -21.72 -8.60 -8.37
CA GLU A 98 -22.58 -8.64 -9.55
C GLU A 98 -21.94 -7.87 -10.71
N LEU A 99 -21.86 -8.53 -11.87
CA LEU A 99 -21.29 -7.94 -13.09
C LEU A 99 -22.35 -7.18 -13.87
N TYR A 100 -22.01 -5.95 -14.26
CA TYR A 100 -22.87 -5.08 -15.05
C TYR A 100 -22.18 -4.62 -16.34
N GLU A 101 -22.98 -4.39 -17.37
CA GLU A 101 -22.62 -3.56 -18.52
C GLU A 101 -23.35 -2.21 -18.49
N TYR A 102 -22.73 -1.22 -19.12
CA TYR A 102 -23.27 0.12 -19.24
C TYR A 102 -22.85 0.78 -20.56
N GLU A 103 -23.82 1.42 -21.21
CA GLU A 103 -23.64 2.22 -22.42
C GLU A 103 -24.12 3.64 -22.13
N ALA A 104 -23.41 4.65 -22.63
CA ALA A 104 -23.69 6.06 -22.34
C ALA A 104 -25.16 6.43 -22.63
N GLY A 105 -25.81 7.11 -21.68
CA GLY A 105 -27.21 7.51 -21.78
C GLY A 105 -28.25 6.39 -21.68
N LYS A 106 -27.86 5.16 -21.31
CA LYS A 106 -28.78 4.03 -21.06
C LYS A 106 -28.74 3.58 -19.60
N ASP A 107 -29.70 2.75 -19.20
CA ASP A 107 -29.67 2.08 -17.91
C ASP A 107 -28.61 0.98 -17.90
N LYS A 108 -27.93 0.78 -16.76
CA LYS A 108 -27.03 -0.36 -16.55
C LYS A 108 -27.81 -1.69 -16.60
N ILE A 109 -27.17 -2.73 -17.14
CA ILE A 109 -27.75 -4.07 -17.29
C ILE A 109 -26.92 -5.05 -16.48
N LYS A 110 -27.56 -5.83 -15.62
CA LYS A 110 -26.91 -6.92 -14.87
C LYS A 110 -26.67 -8.09 -15.82
N LEU A 111 -25.43 -8.58 -15.84
CA LEU A 111 -24.99 -9.71 -16.66
C LEU A 111 -24.89 -10.99 -15.84
N ALA A 112 -24.29 -10.93 -14.64
CA ALA A 112 -24.04 -12.12 -13.81
C ALA A 112 -24.00 -11.77 -12.31
N LYS A 113 -24.02 -12.81 -11.48
CA LYS A 113 -23.87 -12.77 -10.02
C LYS A 113 -22.78 -13.74 -9.56
N ASP A 114 -22.33 -13.60 -8.33
CA ASP A 114 -21.29 -14.46 -7.74
C ASP A 114 -19.97 -14.40 -8.55
N VAL A 115 -19.60 -13.21 -9.05
CA VAL A 115 -18.45 -12.98 -9.91
C VAL A 115 -17.23 -12.54 -9.11
N ALA A 116 -16.16 -13.32 -9.17
CA ALA A 116 -14.87 -12.99 -8.57
C ALA A 116 -14.01 -12.14 -9.51
N TYR A 117 -13.99 -12.48 -10.80
CA TYR A 117 -13.19 -11.82 -11.82
C TYR A 117 -13.83 -11.94 -13.21
N TYR A 118 -13.62 -10.97 -14.09
CA TYR A 118 -14.18 -10.98 -15.44
C TYR A 118 -13.22 -10.36 -16.49
N ILE A 119 -13.44 -10.71 -17.76
CA ILE A 119 -12.80 -10.14 -18.94
C ILE A 119 -13.91 -9.73 -19.91
N ALA A 120 -13.93 -8.46 -20.31
CA ALA A 120 -14.99 -7.89 -21.18
C ALA A 120 -14.47 -6.95 -22.28
N ASN A 121 -13.16 -6.92 -22.51
CA ASN A 121 -12.50 -6.03 -23.47
C ASN A 121 -12.19 -6.70 -24.81
N ASP A 122 -12.87 -7.80 -25.13
CA ASP A 122 -12.73 -8.49 -26.40
C ASP A 122 -13.48 -7.76 -27.54
N ALA A 123 -12.85 -7.69 -28.72
CA ALA A 123 -13.40 -6.96 -29.85
C ALA A 123 -14.71 -7.58 -30.38
N SER A 124 -14.90 -8.89 -30.23
CA SER A 124 -16.13 -9.58 -30.63
C SER A 124 -17.29 -9.36 -29.65
N GLY A 125 -17.02 -8.76 -28.49
CA GLY A 125 -18.02 -8.46 -27.47
C GLY A 125 -18.32 -9.63 -26.53
N ILE A 126 -17.54 -10.72 -26.59
CA ILE A 126 -17.65 -11.84 -25.66
C ILE A 126 -17.20 -11.38 -24.26
N VAL A 127 -17.99 -11.70 -23.25
CA VAL A 127 -17.67 -11.48 -21.85
C VAL A 127 -17.45 -12.83 -21.18
N SER A 128 -16.35 -13.00 -20.46
CA SER A 128 -16.10 -14.16 -19.61
C SER A 128 -15.94 -13.76 -18.16
N TYR A 129 -16.28 -14.67 -17.25
CA TYR A 129 -16.06 -14.47 -15.83
C TYR A 129 -15.86 -15.78 -15.08
N GLN A 130 -15.26 -15.66 -13.90
CA GLN A 130 -15.13 -16.76 -12.95
C GLN A 130 -15.75 -16.40 -11.61
N ASN A 131 -16.29 -17.41 -10.92
CA ASN A 131 -16.70 -17.30 -9.53
C ASN A 131 -15.54 -17.66 -8.57
N ASP A 132 -15.78 -17.58 -7.26
CA ASP A 132 -14.76 -17.89 -6.23
C ASP A 132 -14.31 -19.37 -6.24
N ASP A 133 -15.11 -20.27 -6.82
CA ASP A 133 -14.78 -21.70 -6.97
C ASP A 133 -13.91 -21.99 -8.22
N GLY A 134 -13.64 -20.97 -9.04
CA GLY A 134 -12.90 -21.10 -10.30
C GLY A 134 -13.73 -21.64 -11.47
N ASP A 135 -15.06 -21.72 -11.34
CA ASP A 135 -15.93 -22.08 -12.46
C ASP A 135 -15.90 -20.97 -13.53
N LEU A 136 -15.70 -21.34 -14.79
CA LEU A 136 -15.63 -20.43 -15.93
C LEU A 136 -16.97 -20.34 -16.66
N TYR A 137 -17.40 -19.11 -16.95
CA TYR A 137 -18.62 -18.80 -17.68
C TYR A 137 -18.34 -17.83 -18.83
N VAL A 138 -19.15 -17.91 -19.89
CA VAL A 138 -19.11 -17.01 -21.05
C VAL A 138 -20.51 -16.50 -21.42
N LEU A 139 -20.56 -15.26 -21.89
CA LEU A 139 -21.74 -14.55 -22.37
C LEU A 139 -21.47 -13.98 -23.78
N GLN A 140 -22.34 -14.30 -24.75
CA GLN A 140 -22.24 -13.82 -26.15
C GLN A 140 -23.21 -12.66 -26.48
N GLY A 141 -23.80 -12.04 -25.46
CA GLY A 141 -24.73 -10.93 -25.62
C GLY A 141 -25.61 -10.77 -24.39
N LYS A 142 -26.41 -9.70 -24.39
CA LYS A 142 -27.29 -9.35 -23.25
C LYS A 142 -28.52 -10.27 -23.09
N ASP A 143 -28.88 -10.99 -24.15
CA ASP A 143 -30.11 -11.81 -24.22
C ASP A 143 -29.78 -13.32 -24.22
N ASP A 144 -28.49 -13.69 -24.15
CA ASP A 144 -28.04 -15.08 -24.16
C ASP A 144 -28.00 -15.65 -22.73
N GLU A 145 -28.29 -16.95 -22.60
CA GLU A 145 -28.09 -17.66 -21.33
C GLU A 145 -26.58 -17.78 -21.04
N GLU A 146 -26.22 -17.74 -19.76
CA GLU A 146 -24.84 -17.97 -19.34
C GLU A 146 -24.39 -19.39 -19.70
N ASP A 147 -23.30 -19.52 -20.45
CA ASP A 147 -22.69 -20.81 -20.74
C ASP A 147 -21.65 -21.12 -19.67
N LYS A 148 -21.94 -22.09 -18.79
CA LYS A 148 -20.91 -22.68 -17.93
C LYS A 148 -19.97 -23.53 -18.78
N ILE A 149 -18.71 -23.12 -18.89
CA ILE A 149 -17.70 -23.78 -19.72
C ILE A 149 -17.11 -24.98 -18.99
N SER A 150 -16.55 -24.76 -17.80
CA SER A 150 -15.97 -25.82 -16.97
C SER A 150 -15.84 -25.37 -15.51
N SER A 151 -15.47 -26.29 -14.63
CA SER A 151 -15.20 -26.05 -13.21
C SER A 151 -13.69 -26.05 -12.93
N HIS A 152 -13.27 -25.31 -11.91
CA HIS A 152 -11.86 -25.28 -11.45
C HIS A 152 -10.86 -24.94 -12.58
N VAL A 153 -11.19 -23.93 -13.37
CA VAL A 153 -10.35 -23.47 -14.48
C VAL A 153 -9.26 -22.55 -13.92
N ARG A 154 -8.00 -22.91 -14.13
CA ARG A 154 -6.85 -22.10 -13.69
C ARG A 154 -6.34 -21.13 -14.75
N GLU A 155 -6.49 -21.47 -16.03
CA GLU A 155 -6.02 -20.66 -17.15
C GLU A 155 -6.99 -20.78 -18.32
N TYR A 156 -7.32 -19.66 -18.98
CA TYR A 156 -8.13 -19.69 -20.19
C TYR A 156 -7.86 -18.52 -21.13
N ALA A 157 -8.29 -18.67 -22.38
CA ALA A 157 -8.29 -17.63 -23.40
C ALA A 157 -9.45 -17.85 -24.36
N ILE A 158 -10.09 -16.76 -24.75
CA ILE A 158 -11.04 -16.75 -25.87
C ILE A 158 -10.24 -16.47 -27.14
N ILE A 159 -10.35 -17.37 -28.11
CA ILE A 159 -9.70 -17.25 -29.42
C ILE A 159 -10.77 -17.51 -30.48
N ASP A 160 -11.05 -16.49 -31.30
CA ASP A 160 -12.17 -16.47 -32.26
C ASP A 160 -13.52 -16.77 -31.58
N GLN A 161 -14.13 -17.94 -31.83
CA GLN A 161 -15.42 -18.37 -31.28
C GLN A 161 -15.28 -19.59 -30.37
N SER A 162 -14.12 -19.71 -29.72
CA SER A 162 -13.78 -20.85 -28.86
C SER A 162 -13.10 -20.39 -27.57
N VAL A 163 -13.36 -21.13 -26.50
CA VAL A 163 -12.71 -20.98 -25.20
C VAL A 163 -11.71 -22.11 -25.05
N TYR A 164 -10.44 -21.76 -24.94
CA TYR A 164 -9.36 -22.69 -24.62
C TYR A 164 -9.09 -22.56 -23.13
N PHE A 165 -9.02 -23.67 -22.41
CA PHE A 165 -8.85 -23.63 -20.96
C PHE A 165 -8.09 -24.85 -20.44
N ILE A 166 -7.36 -24.63 -19.35
CA ILE A 166 -6.74 -25.68 -18.55
C ILE A 166 -7.37 -25.67 -17.17
N ASP A 167 -7.77 -26.84 -16.68
CA ASP A 167 -8.26 -27.00 -15.32
C ASP A 167 -7.13 -27.31 -14.32
N ASP A 168 -7.51 -27.45 -13.05
CA ASP A 168 -6.59 -27.76 -11.95
C ASP A 168 -5.91 -29.14 -12.06
N ASP A 169 -6.48 -30.07 -12.84
CA ASP A 169 -5.90 -31.40 -13.09
C ASP A 169 -4.92 -31.39 -14.29
N GLY A 170 -4.84 -30.28 -15.03
CA GLY A 170 -3.97 -30.13 -16.19
C GLY A 170 -4.61 -30.59 -17.50
N ASP A 171 -5.92 -30.84 -17.52
CA ASP A 171 -6.65 -31.20 -18.73
C ASP A 171 -6.87 -29.93 -19.57
N PHE A 172 -6.34 -29.96 -20.79
CA PHE A 172 -6.40 -28.85 -21.73
C PHE A 172 -7.46 -29.12 -22.78
N SER A 173 -8.50 -28.30 -22.77
CA SER A 173 -9.69 -28.45 -23.61
C SER A 173 -9.97 -27.19 -24.41
N MET A 174 -10.76 -27.37 -25.48
CA MET A 174 -11.36 -26.28 -26.24
C MET A 174 -12.87 -26.49 -26.31
N TYR A 175 -13.62 -25.46 -25.91
CA TYR A 175 -15.06 -25.39 -25.99
C TYR A 175 -15.46 -24.46 -27.14
N ASN A 176 -16.25 -24.96 -28.08
CA ASN A 176 -16.76 -24.15 -29.19
C ASN A 176 -18.07 -23.46 -28.79
N LEU A 177 -18.09 -22.12 -28.86
CA LEU A 177 -19.24 -21.32 -28.42
C LEU A 177 -20.44 -21.39 -29.38
N LYS A 178 -20.26 -21.88 -30.61
CA LYS A 178 -21.33 -21.92 -31.61
C LYS A 178 -22.13 -23.22 -31.57
N ASP A 179 -21.48 -24.34 -31.32
CA ASP A 179 -22.14 -25.66 -31.28
C ASP A 179 -22.10 -26.31 -29.88
N HIS A 180 -21.53 -25.62 -28.89
CA HIS A 180 -21.45 -26.04 -27.49
C HIS A 180 -20.73 -27.39 -27.32
N GLN A 181 -19.79 -27.71 -28.20
CA GLN A 181 -18.97 -28.92 -28.11
C GLN A 181 -17.63 -28.63 -27.45
N GLU A 182 -17.30 -29.48 -26.47
CA GLU A 182 -15.97 -29.55 -25.88
C GLU A 182 -15.13 -30.61 -26.59
N THR A 183 -13.86 -30.30 -26.83
CA THR A 183 -12.85 -31.22 -27.36
C THR A 183 -11.61 -31.15 -26.48
N GLU A 184 -11.22 -32.29 -25.91
CA GLU A 184 -9.95 -32.48 -25.23
C GLU A 184 -8.79 -32.37 -26.23
N ILE A 185 -7.78 -31.56 -25.90
CA ILE A 185 -6.59 -31.33 -26.71
C ILE A 185 -5.43 -32.19 -26.20
N ALA A 186 -5.17 -32.14 -24.89
CA ALA A 186 -4.10 -32.86 -24.22
C ALA A 186 -4.33 -32.89 -22.71
N SER A 187 -3.66 -33.81 -22.02
CA SER A 187 -3.54 -33.86 -20.55
C SER A 187 -2.17 -33.38 -20.10
N ASP A 188 -2.00 -33.19 -18.78
CA ASP A 188 -0.73 -32.82 -18.14
C ASP A 188 -0.14 -31.53 -18.76
N VAL A 189 -1.00 -30.58 -19.08
CA VAL A 189 -0.63 -29.28 -19.66
C VAL A 189 -0.43 -28.28 -18.54
N THR A 190 0.65 -27.50 -18.60
CA THR A 190 0.98 -26.46 -17.61
C THR A 190 0.66 -25.06 -18.11
N TYR A 191 0.74 -24.82 -19.42
CA TYR A 191 0.57 -23.50 -20.02
C TYR A 191 0.16 -23.60 -21.49
N PHE A 192 -0.57 -22.61 -22.00
CA PHE A 192 -0.78 -22.46 -23.44
C PHE A 192 -0.73 -20.99 -23.89
N THR A 193 -0.56 -20.78 -25.20
CA THR A 193 -0.59 -19.45 -25.81
C THR A 193 -1.22 -19.48 -27.20
N ASP A 194 -1.96 -18.42 -27.51
CA ASP A 194 -2.48 -18.14 -28.85
C ASP A 194 -1.32 -17.72 -29.78
N LEU A 195 -1.31 -18.25 -31.00
CA LEU A 195 -0.30 -17.94 -32.01
C LEU A 195 -0.83 -17.09 -33.17
N ASN A 196 -2.15 -17.06 -33.41
CA ASN A 196 -2.71 -16.44 -34.61
C ASN A 196 -4.10 -15.79 -34.47
N GLY A 197 -4.71 -15.81 -33.29
CA GLY A 197 -6.05 -15.26 -33.05
C GLY A 197 -7.19 -16.10 -33.63
N LYS A 198 -6.93 -17.35 -34.01
CA LYS A 198 -7.89 -18.23 -34.70
C LYS A 198 -7.84 -19.67 -34.20
N ASP A 199 -6.93 -20.45 -34.76
CA ASP A 199 -6.94 -21.92 -34.71
C ASP A 199 -5.57 -22.53 -34.43
N GLU A 200 -4.53 -21.72 -34.24
CA GLU A 200 -3.17 -22.19 -33.96
C GLU A 200 -2.75 -21.79 -32.56
N ILE A 201 -2.35 -22.78 -31.78
CA ILE A 201 -1.90 -22.62 -30.39
C ILE A 201 -0.56 -23.33 -30.19
N ALA A 202 0.16 -22.90 -29.15
CA ALA A 202 1.24 -23.67 -28.56
C ALA A 202 0.94 -23.97 -27.10
N TYR A 203 1.40 -25.12 -26.61
CA TYR A 203 1.24 -25.49 -25.20
C TYR A 203 2.46 -26.23 -24.68
N LEU A 204 2.63 -26.18 -23.36
CA LEU A 204 3.67 -26.86 -22.61
C LEU A 204 3.03 -27.95 -21.75
N ASN A 205 3.63 -29.14 -21.72
CA ASN A 205 3.23 -30.17 -20.78
C ASN A 205 3.97 -30.03 -19.42
N ASP A 206 3.75 -30.96 -18.49
CA ASP A 206 4.42 -31.02 -17.18
C ASP A 206 5.95 -31.19 -17.28
N ASP A 207 6.44 -31.77 -18.37
CA ASP A 207 7.88 -31.84 -18.67
C ASP A 207 8.41 -30.55 -19.33
N SER A 208 7.59 -29.49 -19.42
CA SER A 208 7.88 -28.25 -20.14
C SER A 208 8.20 -28.42 -21.63
N ALA A 209 7.83 -29.56 -22.22
CA ALA A 209 8.03 -29.82 -23.63
C ALA A 209 7.02 -29.03 -24.47
N LEU A 210 7.51 -28.39 -25.54
CA LEU A 210 6.71 -27.53 -26.39
C LEU A 210 6.01 -28.29 -27.51
N TYR A 211 4.70 -28.05 -27.64
CA TYR A 211 3.87 -28.58 -28.70
C TYR A 211 3.20 -27.44 -29.47
N PHE A 212 2.98 -27.68 -30.76
CA PHE A 212 2.12 -26.88 -31.62
C PHE A 212 0.86 -27.68 -31.93
N LYS A 213 -0.30 -27.03 -31.91
CA LYS A 213 -1.55 -27.64 -32.36
C LYS A 213 -2.32 -26.65 -33.23
N LYS A 214 -2.75 -27.13 -34.39
CA LYS A 214 -3.75 -26.47 -35.22
C LYS A 214 -5.08 -27.20 -35.08
N MET A 215 -6.16 -26.47 -34.83
CA MET A 215 -7.48 -27.08 -34.71
C MET A 215 -7.93 -27.70 -36.04
N GLY A 216 -8.52 -28.89 -35.94
CA GLY A 216 -8.89 -29.72 -37.10
C GLY A 216 -7.82 -30.71 -37.55
N ASP A 217 -6.56 -30.57 -37.10
CA ASP A 217 -5.53 -31.59 -37.32
C ASP A 217 -5.65 -32.71 -36.28
N ASP A 218 -5.39 -33.97 -36.69
CA ASP A 218 -5.57 -35.14 -35.83
C ASP A 218 -4.63 -35.15 -34.62
N GLN A 219 -3.41 -34.62 -34.76
CA GLN A 219 -2.36 -34.73 -33.74
C GLN A 219 -1.61 -33.41 -33.52
N SER A 220 -1.15 -33.18 -32.30
CA SER A 220 -0.21 -32.11 -31.97
C SER A 220 1.18 -32.43 -32.50
N ILE A 221 1.91 -31.40 -32.94
CA ILE A 221 3.30 -31.51 -33.38
C ILE A 221 4.21 -31.20 -32.20
N LYS A 222 5.03 -32.17 -31.78
CA LYS A 222 6.07 -31.91 -30.79
C LYS A 222 7.22 -31.11 -31.40
N ILE A 223 7.59 -30.01 -30.75
CA ILE A 223 8.59 -29.04 -31.23
C ILE A 223 9.94 -29.26 -30.54
N THR A 224 9.94 -29.38 -29.22
CA THR A 224 11.14 -29.72 -28.44
C THR A 224 10.77 -30.50 -27.18
N ASN A 225 11.74 -31.23 -26.61
CA ASN A 225 11.66 -31.83 -25.28
C ASN A 225 12.36 -30.97 -24.21
N GLU A 226 13.03 -29.90 -24.63
CA GLU A 226 13.78 -29.02 -23.74
C GLU A 226 12.82 -28.07 -23.02
N GLU A 227 13.22 -27.60 -21.84
CA GLU A 227 12.44 -26.68 -21.02
C GLU A 227 12.28 -25.32 -21.72
N VAL A 228 11.03 -24.90 -21.95
CA VAL A 228 10.71 -23.64 -22.63
C VAL A 228 10.07 -22.64 -21.66
N LEU A 229 10.55 -21.39 -21.72
CA LEU A 229 9.95 -20.31 -20.96
C LEU A 229 8.56 -19.95 -21.53
N PRO A 230 7.45 -20.11 -20.77
CA PRO A 230 6.07 -19.97 -21.25
C PRO A 230 5.79 -18.67 -22.04
N GLY A 231 6.12 -17.52 -21.45
CA GLY A 231 5.84 -16.20 -22.03
C GLY A 231 6.69 -15.83 -23.25
N SER A 232 7.64 -16.68 -23.66
CA SER A 232 8.56 -16.39 -24.75
C SER A 232 8.11 -16.93 -26.11
N ILE A 233 7.08 -17.77 -26.18
CA ILE A 233 6.72 -18.50 -27.40
C ILE A 233 6.02 -17.58 -28.41
N GLN A 234 6.51 -17.54 -29.65
CA GLN A 234 5.91 -16.78 -30.76
C GLN A 234 5.94 -17.56 -32.07
N LYS A 235 4.92 -17.36 -32.91
CA LYS A 235 4.88 -17.87 -34.28
C LYS A 235 5.32 -16.81 -35.28
N ILE A 236 6.30 -17.17 -36.11
CA ILE A 236 6.82 -16.34 -37.21
C ILE A 236 6.81 -17.17 -38.49
N GLY A 237 5.84 -16.91 -39.36
CA GLY A 237 5.64 -17.69 -40.57
C GLY A 237 5.29 -19.15 -40.27
N ASP A 238 6.11 -20.08 -40.76
CA ASP A 238 6.00 -21.53 -40.55
C ASP A 238 6.87 -22.03 -39.37
N ARG A 239 7.26 -21.12 -38.47
CA ARG A 239 8.20 -21.41 -37.38
C ARG A 239 7.69 -20.96 -36.03
N LEU A 240 8.14 -21.66 -35.00
CA LEU A 240 8.08 -21.19 -33.62
C LEU A 240 9.44 -20.65 -33.18
N VAL A 241 9.40 -19.64 -32.31
CA VAL A 241 10.56 -18.99 -31.71
C VAL A 241 10.29 -18.92 -30.21
N TYR A 242 11.28 -19.27 -29.42
CA TYR A 242 11.12 -19.43 -27.97
C TYR A 242 12.48 -19.33 -27.27
N LEU A 243 12.44 -19.05 -25.97
CA LEU A 243 13.58 -19.12 -25.07
C LEU A 243 13.56 -20.45 -24.32
N ASN A 244 14.71 -21.14 -24.31
CA ASN A 244 14.95 -22.31 -23.48
C ASN A 244 15.49 -21.85 -22.11
N GLY A 245 15.00 -22.45 -21.02
CA GLY A 245 15.34 -22.13 -19.63
C GLY A 245 16.09 -23.22 -18.84
N GLU A 246 16.73 -24.19 -19.49
CA GLU A 246 17.41 -25.33 -18.82
C GLU A 246 18.54 -24.94 -17.84
N ASP A 247 19.18 -23.78 -18.02
CA ASP A 247 20.23 -23.26 -17.12
C ASP A 247 19.68 -22.08 -16.29
N GLU A 248 19.76 -22.17 -14.95
CA GLU A 248 19.26 -21.12 -14.04
C GLU A 248 19.88 -19.73 -14.31
N ASP A 249 21.08 -19.70 -14.91
CA ASP A 249 21.85 -18.48 -15.18
C ASP A 249 21.86 -18.06 -16.67
N SER A 250 21.26 -18.84 -17.58
CA SER A 250 21.34 -18.60 -19.03
C SER A 250 20.09 -19.05 -19.77
N THR A 251 19.65 -18.21 -20.71
CA THR A 251 18.52 -18.53 -21.59
C THR A 251 18.98 -18.52 -23.04
N ASP A 252 18.64 -19.57 -23.78
CA ASP A 252 19.03 -19.69 -25.19
C ASP A 252 17.84 -19.40 -26.10
N LEU A 253 18.05 -18.59 -27.15
CA LEU A 253 17.02 -18.30 -28.14
C LEU A 253 17.04 -19.34 -29.26
N TYR A 254 15.92 -20.03 -29.46
CA TYR A 254 15.75 -21.05 -30.48
C TYR A 254 14.66 -20.70 -31.49
N THR A 255 14.76 -21.30 -32.68
CA THR A 255 13.65 -21.39 -33.63
C THR A 255 13.52 -22.78 -34.21
N ALA A 256 12.30 -23.27 -34.37
CA ALA A 256 12.01 -24.57 -34.94
C ALA A 256 10.94 -24.47 -36.02
N GLN A 257 11.05 -25.28 -37.07
CA GLN A 257 10.00 -25.38 -38.08
C GLN A 257 8.80 -26.12 -37.50
N ILE A 258 7.58 -25.67 -37.81
CA ILE A 258 6.34 -26.32 -37.36
C ILE A 258 6.12 -27.59 -38.20
N LYS A 259 6.83 -28.66 -37.83
CA LYS A 259 6.83 -29.95 -38.51
C LYS A 259 7.35 -31.05 -37.59
N GLU A 260 6.82 -32.26 -37.71
CA GLU A 260 7.35 -33.44 -37.03
C GLU A 260 8.83 -33.66 -37.32
N ALA A 261 9.57 -34.06 -36.28
CA ALA A 261 11.01 -34.31 -36.32
C ALA A 261 11.83 -33.12 -36.85
N SER A 262 11.33 -31.88 -36.69
CA SER A 262 12.15 -30.70 -36.88
C SER A 262 13.26 -30.65 -35.83
N THR A 263 14.42 -30.13 -36.20
CA THR A 263 15.52 -29.88 -35.26
C THR A 263 15.53 -28.39 -34.94
N PRO A 264 15.37 -28.00 -33.67
CA PRO A 264 15.54 -26.61 -33.26
C PRO A 264 16.89 -26.05 -33.68
N VAL A 265 16.90 -24.79 -34.11
CA VAL A 265 18.10 -24.04 -34.49
C VAL A 265 18.36 -22.99 -33.42
N LYS A 266 19.53 -23.06 -32.80
CA LYS A 266 19.98 -22.03 -31.84
C LYS A 266 20.31 -20.74 -32.57
N ILE A 267 19.60 -19.67 -32.22
CA ILE A 267 19.85 -18.31 -32.73
C ILE A 267 20.91 -17.61 -31.89
N ALA A 268 20.75 -17.62 -30.56
CA ALA A 268 21.63 -16.91 -29.64
C ALA A 268 21.76 -17.65 -28.30
N SER A 269 22.87 -17.41 -27.61
CA SER A 269 23.01 -17.73 -26.18
C SER A 269 22.68 -16.52 -25.33
N ASP A 270 22.35 -16.75 -24.06
CA ASP A 270 22.18 -15.73 -23.03
C ASP A 270 21.13 -14.64 -23.37
N ALA A 271 20.12 -14.96 -24.16
CA ALA A 271 19.15 -13.99 -24.68
C ALA A 271 17.97 -13.77 -23.72
N GLY A 272 17.97 -12.67 -22.96
CA GLY A 272 16.91 -12.37 -21.99
C GLY A 272 15.58 -11.89 -22.60
N ALA A 273 15.63 -11.22 -23.76
CA ALA A 273 14.44 -10.77 -24.47
C ALA A 273 14.68 -10.68 -25.98
N TYR A 274 13.65 -10.93 -26.78
CA TYR A 274 13.77 -10.88 -28.24
C TYR A 274 12.55 -10.25 -28.96
N LYS A 275 12.78 -9.80 -30.19
CA LYS A 275 11.76 -9.37 -31.17
C LYS A 275 12.17 -9.82 -32.57
N TYR A 276 11.20 -10.03 -33.45
CA TYR A 276 11.45 -10.33 -34.86
C TYR A 276 10.93 -9.20 -35.74
N ASP A 277 11.76 -8.71 -36.65
CA ASP A 277 11.37 -7.71 -37.63
C ASP A 277 12.26 -7.80 -38.87
N ASN A 278 11.67 -7.63 -40.06
CA ASN A 278 12.39 -7.61 -41.34
C ASN A 278 13.38 -8.78 -41.54
N ASN A 279 12.97 -10.00 -41.21
CA ASN A 279 13.77 -11.22 -41.27
C ASN A 279 14.99 -11.29 -40.33
N TYR A 280 15.03 -10.44 -39.29
CA TYR A 280 16.05 -10.47 -38.26
C TYR A 280 15.45 -10.78 -36.90
N TYR A 281 16.17 -11.60 -36.14
CA TYR A 281 16.00 -11.74 -34.70
C TYR A 281 16.81 -10.64 -34.02
N TYR A 282 16.15 -9.82 -33.23
CA TYR A 282 16.77 -8.84 -32.35
C TYR A 282 16.68 -9.36 -30.92
N TYR A 283 17.77 -9.31 -30.17
CA TYR A 283 17.79 -9.80 -28.80
C TYR A 283 18.80 -9.03 -27.96
N VAL A 284 18.56 -8.98 -26.65
CA VAL A 284 19.49 -8.45 -25.65
C VAL A 284 20.07 -9.63 -24.89
N ASP A 285 21.40 -9.68 -24.78
CA ASP A 285 22.07 -10.70 -23.95
C ASP A 285 22.07 -10.33 -22.45
N THR A 286 22.52 -11.24 -21.59
CA THR A 286 22.63 -11.01 -20.14
C THR A 286 23.62 -9.89 -19.76
N ASP A 287 24.56 -9.56 -20.65
CA ASP A 287 25.50 -8.45 -20.51
C ASP A 287 24.92 -7.10 -21.00
N GLY A 288 23.63 -7.04 -21.36
CA GLY A 288 22.97 -5.81 -21.83
C GLY A 288 23.34 -5.41 -23.27
N ASN A 289 23.90 -6.31 -24.08
CA ASN A 289 24.25 -6.03 -25.46
C ASN A 289 23.09 -6.36 -26.39
N LEU A 290 22.66 -5.37 -27.17
CA LEU A 290 21.64 -5.56 -28.21
C LEU A 290 22.28 -6.07 -29.49
N PHE A 291 21.79 -7.21 -29.98
CA PHE A 291 22.21 -7.83 -31.23
C PHE A 291 21.08 -7.91 -32.24
N ARG A 292 21.47 -8.11 -33.50
CA ARG A 292 20.61 -8.73 -34.52
C ARG A 292 21.31 -9.90 -35.19
N LYS A 293 20.52 -10.87 -35.63
CA LYS A 293 21.03 -12.03 -36.39
C LYS A 293 19.94 -12.59 -37.31
N LYS A 294 20.29 -13.01 -38.52
CA LYS A 294 19.44 -13.97 -39.27
C LYS A 294 19.79 -15.39 -38.87
N GLU A 295 18.83 -16.28 -38.99
CA GLU A 295 19.02 -17.71 -38.72
C GLU A 295 20.25 -18.33 -39.40
N ASN A 296 20.47 -18.05 -40.69
CA ASN A 296 21.59 -18.61 -41.45
C ASN A 296 22.88 -17.77 -41.38
N GLU A 297 22.92 -16.70 -40.57
CA GLU A 297 24.14 -15.92 -40.37
C GLU A 297 25.03 -16.61 -39.32
N GLU A 298 26.32 -16.78 -39.62
CA GLU A 298 27.27 -17.43 -38.70
C GLU A 298 27.47 -16.62 -37.42
N SER A 299 27.41 -15.29 -37.51
CA SER A 299 27.65 -14.37 -36.39
C SER A 299 26.57 -13.30 -36.28
N ALA A 300 26.26 -12.93 -35.04
CA ALA A 300 25.37 -11.81 -34.75
C ALA A 300 26.09 -10.48 -34.96
N THR A 301 25.33 -9.45 -35.38
CA THR A 301 25.82 -8.06 -35.41
C THR A 301 25.43 -7.37 -34.12
N LYS A 302 26.41 -6.93 -33.33
CA LYS A 302 26.17 -6.06 -32.17
C LYS A 302 25.71 -4.68 -32.63
N LEU A 303 24.64 -4.18 -32.04
CA LEU A 303 24.01 -2.90 -32.38
C LEU A 303 24.23 -1.84 -31.31
N ALA A 304 24.20 -2.23 -30.03
CA ALA A 304 24.41 -1.36 -28.88
C ALA A 304 24.91 -2.18 -27.67
N SER A 305 25.41 -1.48 -26.64
CA SER A 305 25.74 -2.01 -25.32
C SER A 305 24.85 -1.32 -24.27
N ASP A 306 24.88 -1.84 -23.03
CA ASP A 306 24.24 -1.24 -21.85
C ASP A 306 22.73 -1.04 -22.03
N VAL A 307 22.07 -1.93 -22.77
CA VAL A 307 20.66 -1.84 -23.15
C VAL A 307 19.78 -2.53 -22.09
N LYS A 308 18.93 -1.72 -21.46
CA LYS A 308 17.94 -2.15 -20.46
C LYS A 308 16.67 -2.70 -21.09
N THR A 309 16.18 -2.06 -22.15
CA THR A 309 14.95 -2.47 -22.86
C THR A 309 14.91 -1.92 -24.28
N PHE A 310 14.23 -2.62 -25.19
CA PHE A 310 14.08 -2.18 -26.58
C PHE A 310 12.70 -2.48 -27.17
N LYS A 311 12.29 -1.67 -28.14
CA LYS A 311 11.07 -1.82 -28.93
C LYS A 311 11.37 -1.60 -30.41
N ILE A 312 10.63 -2.28 -31.29
CA ILE A 312 10.76 -2.12 -32.74
C ILE A 312 9.46 -1.57 -33.32
N LYS A 313 9.56 -0.54 -34.15
CA LYS A 313 8.42 0.01 -34.91
C LYS A 313 8.89 0.41 -36.30
N LYS A 314 8.21 -0.10 -37.34
CA LYS A 314 8.53 0.19 -38.75
C LYS A 314 10.04 0.05 -39.05
N HIS A 315 10.63 -1.08 -38.66
CA HIS A 315 12.06 -1.39 -38.87
C HIS A 315 13.05 -0.46 -38.15
N THR A 316 12.58 0.36 -37.22
CA THR A 316 13.42 1.22 -36.37
C THR A 316 13.45 0.62 -34.97
N VAL A 317 14.65 0.44 -34.44
CA VAL A 317 14.85 0.01 -33.04
C VAL A 317 14.94 1.24 -32.16
N PHE A 318 14.16 1.26 -31.09
CA PHE A 318 14.24 2.22 -30.01
C PHE A 318 14.68 1.48 -28.76
N TYR A 319 15.63 2.03 -28.01
CA TYR A 319 16.12 1.38 -26.79
C TYR A 319 16.49 2.39 -25.72
N LEU A 320 16.34 1.99 -24.46
CA LEU A 320 16.88 2.68 -23.30
C LEU A 320 18.18 2.00 -22.87
N ASN A 321 19.19 2.78 -22.54
CA ASN A 321 20.38 2.27 -21.89
C ASN A 321 20.27 2.30 -20.35
N ASP A 322 21.31 1.84 -19.66
CA ASP A 322 21.38 1.81 -18.19
C ASP A 322 21.42 3.20 -17.53
N ASP A 323 21.81 4.24 -18.29
CA ASP A 323 21.77 5.65 -17.87
C ASP A 323 20.40 6.32 -18.18
N ASP A 324 19.37 5.52 -18.50
CA ASP A 324 18.03 5.96 -18.90
C ASP A 324 18.04 6.94 -20.10
N GLU A 325 19.00 6.79 -21.01
CA GLU A 325 19.08 7.53 -22.27
C GLU A 325 18.35 6.79 -23.39
N LEU A 326 17.45 7.49 -24.08
CA LEU A 326 16.67 6.94 -25.18
C LEU A 326 17.39 7.13 -26.51
N PHE A 327 17.59 6.04 -27.23
CA PHE A 327 18.21 6.02 -28.56
C PHE A 327 17.24 5.50 -29.62
N LYS A 328 17.47 5.91 -30.87
CA LYS A 328 16.90 5.29 -32.06
C LYS A 328 17.97 4.80 -33.02
N LEU A 329 17.68 3.67 -33.67
CA LEU A 329 18.54 3.01 -34.63
C LEU A 329 17.74 2.72 -35.91
N VAL A 330 18.05 3.45 -36.98
CA VAL A 330 17.41 3.26 -38.30
C VAL A 330 18.38 2.55 -39.24
N ASN A 331 17.99 1.41 -39.80
CA ASN A 331 18.79 0.64 -40.77
C ASN A 331 20.23 0.36 -40.31
N THR A 332 20.45 0.16 -39.00
CA THR A 332 21.76 -0.18 -38.41
C THR A 332 22.90 0.79 -38.69
N LYS A 333 22.56 2.07 -38.77
CA LYS A 333 23.52 3.18 -38.66
C LYS A 333 23.94 3.39 -37.20
N GLU A 334 24.81 4.35 -36.92
CA GLU A 334 25.13 4.73 -35.55
C GLU A 334 23.85 5.09 -34.74
N PRO A 335 23.73 4.64 -33.48
CA PRO A 335 22.63 5.02 -32.61
C PRO A 335 22.51 6.55 -32.48
N GLN A 336 21.30 7.07 -32.60
CA GLN A 336 21.00 8.48 -32.42
C GLN A 336 20.31 8.68 -31.08
N LYS A 337 20.96 9.43 -30.19
CA LYS A 337 20.36 9.84 -28.92
C LYS A 337 19.16 10.76 -29.17
N ILE A 338 18.04 10.45 -28.54
CA ILE A 338 16.79 11.22 -28.56
C ILE A 338 16.73 12.09 -27.29
N ALA A 339 16.92 11.49 -26.12
CA ALA A 339 16.76 12.16 -24.83
C ALA A 339 17.57 11.47 -23.73
N SER A 340 17.75 12.15 -22.60
CA SER A 340 18.27 11.60 -21.34
C SER A 340 17.15 11.52 -20.30
N SER A 341 17.40 10.73 -19.25
CA SER A 341 16.52 10.61 -18.09
C SER A 341 15.10 10.17 -18.43
N VAL A 342 14.95 9.25 -19.38
CA VAL A 342 13.67 8.76 -19.87
C VAL A 342 13.19 7.58 -19.04
N VAL A 343 12.03 7.73 -18.40
CA VAL A 343 11.44 6.69 -17.55
C VAL A 343 10.45 5.79 -18.32
N LYS A 344 9.79 6.33 -19.36
CA LYS A 344 8.78 5.59 -20.14
C LYS A 344 8.72 6.10 -21.56
N TYR A 345 8.69 5.19 -22.55
CA TYR A 345 8.58 5.56 -23.97
C TYR A 345 7.67 4.62 -24.78
N ASN A 346 7.06 5.18 -25.81
CA ASN A 346 6.20 4.52 -26.78
C ASN A 346 6.59 4.95 -28.21
N PRO A 347 7.17 4.06 -29.04
CA PRO A 347 7.32 4.31 -30.47
C PRO A 347 5.96 4.41 -31.16
N VAL A 348 5.75 5.40 -32.02
CA VAL A 348 4.43 5.66 -32.65
C VAL A 348 4.50 5.73 -34.18
N SER A 349 3.36 5.68 -34.86
CA SER A 349 3.30 5.53 -36.33
C SER A 349 3.38 6.85 -37.10
N LYS A 350 2.74 7.92 -36.58
CA LYS A 350 2.65 9.27 -37.19
C LYS A 350 3.78 10.21 -36.72
N LYS A 351 4.30 9.97 -35.53
CA LYS A 351 5.42 10.66 -34.87
C LYS A 351 6.43 9.57 -34.46
N GLU A 352 7.71 9.86 -34.22
CA GLU A 352 8.68 8.77 -34.00
C GLU A 352 8.47 8.14 -32.63
N VAL A 353 8.32 8.97 -31.58
CA VAL A 353 8.22 8.49 -30.20
C VAL A 353 7.49 9.49 -29.29
N VAL A 354 6.75 8.97 -28.31
CA VAL A 354 6.24 9.70 -27.14
C VAL A 354 7.02 9.20 -25.92
N TYR A 355 7.48 10.10 -25.05
CA TYR A 355 8.21 9.70 -23.85
C TYR A 355 8.02 10.66 -22.67
N LYS A 356 8.21 10.13 -21.46
CA LYS A 356 8.22 10.85 -20.18
C LYS A 356 9.63 10.81 -19.58
N THR A 357 10.08 11.90 -18.98
CA THR A 357 11.34 11.96 -18.22
C THR A 357 11.13 11.78 -16.72
N ASP A 358 12.20 11.61 -15.95
CA ASP A 358 12.20 11.58 -14.48
C ASP A 358 11.72 12.90 -13.84
N ASP A 359 11.98 14.04 -14.47
CA ASP A 359 11.42 15.35 -14.12
C ASP A 359 9.93 15.52 -14.52
N ASP A 360 9.20 14.41 -14.70
CA ASP A 360 7.78 14.35 -15.07
C ASP A 360 7.40 15.16 -16.33
N ASN A 361 8.31 15.29 -17.29
CA ASN A 361 8.06 16.04 -18.52
C ASN A 361 7.64 15.11 -19.66
N LEU A 362 6.54 15.45 -20.34
CA LEU A 362 6.02 14.70 -21.49
C LEU A 362 6.51 15.31 -22.80
N PHE A 363 7.02 14.46 -23.68
CA PHE A 363 7.52 14.85 -24.99
C PHE A 363 6.90 14.03 -26.11
N ILE A 364 6.75 14.68 -27.26
CA ILE A 364 6.53 14.02 -28.55
C ILE A 364 7.72 14.38 -29.44
N ASN A 365 8.53 13.39 -29.79
CA ASN A 365 9.87 13.61 -30.34
C ASN A 365 10.61 14.65 -29.47
N ASN A 366 11.14 15.71 -30.06
CA ASN A 366 11.89 16.73 -29.32
C ASN A 366 11.02 17.88 -28.77
N LYS A 367 9.69 17.82 -28.93
CA LYS A 367 8.78 18.88 -28.48
C LYS A 367 8.20 18.53 -27.11
N LYS A 368 8.49 19.37 -26.12
CA LYS A 368 7.82 19.32 -24.80
C LYS A 368 6.34 19.65 -24.94
N ILE A 369 5.49 18.81 -24.36
CA ILE A 369 4.03 18.89 -24.43
C ILE A 369 3.44 19.36 -23.10
N ALA A 370 3.96 18.82 -22.00
CA ALA A 370 3.55 19.13 -20.64
C ALA A 370 4.74 18.95 -19.68
N SER A 371 4.64 19.60 -18.53
CA SER A 371 5.48 19.34 -17.34
C SER A 371 4.60 18.73 -16.27
N ASP A 372 5.23 18.17 -15.22
CA ASP A 372 4.57 17.73 -14.00
C ASP A 372 3.42 16.76 -14.33
N ILE A 373 3.67 15.80 -15.22
CA ILE A 373 2.69 14.78 -15.59
C ILE A 373 2.79 13.55 -14.68
N ASP A 374 1.66 13.09 -14.18
CA ASP A 374 1.57 11.84 -13.43
C ASP A 374 1.77 10.64 -14.37
N GLN A 375 0.76 10.31 -15.18
CA GLN A 375 0.80 9.25 -16.16
C GLN A 375 0.32 9.71 -17.54
N TYR A 376 0.72 8.96 -18.56
CA TYR A 376 0.19 9.12 -19.92
C TYR A 376 -0.13 7.77 -20.56
N LYS A 377 -1.10 7.79 -21.47
CA LYS A 377 -1.47 6.68 -22.33
C LYS A 377 -1.54 7.13 -23.78
N TYR A 378 -0.74 6.46 -24.62
CA TYR A 378 -0.89 6.48 -26.06
C TYR A 378 -1.79 5.31 -26.49
N TYR A 379 -2.79 5.59 -27.34
CA TYR A 379 -3.68 4.60 -27.92
C TYR A 379 -4.02 4.98 -29.37
N PHE A 380 -3.54 4.20 -30.34
CA PHE A 380 -3.77 4.35 -31.79
C PHE A 380 -3.80 5.81 -32.30
N GLY A 381 -2.75 6.58 -32.01
CA GLY A 381 -2.61 7.96 -32.49
C GLY A 381 -3.12 9.02 -31.52
N ASN A 382 -3.91 8.65 -30.53
CA ASN A 382 -4.41 9.55 -29.49
C ASN A 382 -3.54 9.45 -28.23
N LEU A 383 -3.42 10.57 -27.52
CA LEU A 383 -2.65 10.67 -26.29
C LEU A 383 -3.50 11.31 -25.21
N ALA A 384 -3.67 10.62 -24.08
CA ALA A 384 -4.28 11.16 -22.87
C ALA A 384 -3.25 11.22 -21.75
N PHE A 385 -3.29 12.26 -20.94
CA PHE A 385 -2.40 12.43 -19.79
C PHE A 385 -3.02 13.35 -18.74
N ALA A 386 -2.64 13.11 -17.48
CA ALA A 386 -2.95 14.00 -16.37
C ALA A 386 -1.72 14.79 -15.93
N THR A 387 -1.95 15.95 -15.34
CA THR A 387 -0.93 16.81 -14.73
C THR A 387 -1.14 16.92 -13.23
N ASN A 388 -0.09 17.24 -12.48
CA ASN A 388 -0.08 17.39 -11.02
C ASN A 388 -0.93 18.60 -10.53
N ASP A 389 -1.44 19.44 -11.45
CA ASP A 389 -2.47 20.45 -11.14
C ASP A 389 -3.89 19.92 -11.36
N ASP A 390 -4.06 18.61 -11.30
CA ASP A 390 -5.32 17.86 -11.37
C ASP A 390 -6.13 18.11 -12.66
N LYS A 391 -5.44 18.26 -13.80
CA LYS A 391 -6.10 18.43 -15.10
C LYS A 391 -5.90 17.23 -16.00
N LEU A 392 -6.98 16.87 -16.69
CA LEU A 392 -6.97 15.83 -17.71
C LEU A 392 -6.91 16.46 -19.10
N TYR A 393 -5.93 16.03 -19.89
CA TYR A 393 -5.75 16.47 -21.26
C TYR A 393 -5.87 15.31 -22.25
N GLU A 394 -6.31 15.68 -23.45
CA GLU A 394 -6.34 14.82 -24.62
C GLU A 394 -5.60 15.50 -25.78
N MET A 395 -4.96 14.69 -26.61
CA MET A 395 -4.41 15.09 -27.90
C MET A 395 -4.76 14.06 -28.97
N LYS A 396 -5.78 14.39 -29.76
CA LYS A 396 -6.15 13.63 -30.96
C LYS A 396 -5.07 13.70 -32.01
N ASP A 397 -4.71 12.55 -32.58
CA ASP A 397 -3.60 12.43 -33.53
C ASP A 397 -2.27 13.04 -33.00
N MET A 398 -2.17 13.19 -31.68
CA MET A 398 -1.10 13.88 -30.96
C MET A 398 -0.91 15.35 -31.37
N ASP A 399 -1.91 16.04 -31.95
CA ASP A 399 -1.74 17.38 -32.51
C ASP A 399 -2.08 18.52 -31.55
N ASN A 400 -3.36 18.74 -31.28
CA ASN A 400 -3.82 19.83 -30.42
C ASN A 400 -4.19 19.31 -29.03
N LYS A 401 -3.78 20.05 -28.00
CA LYS A 401 -4.11 19.77 -26.60
C LYS A 401 -5.46 20.35 -26.25
N THR A 402 -6.39 19.50 -25.84
CA THR A 402 -7.72 19.86 -25.32
C THR A 402 -7.81 19.47 -23.84
N ILE A 403 -8.54 20.26 -23.05
CA ILE A 403 -8.84 19.92 -21.66
C ILE A 403 -10.12 19.08 -21.65
N VAL A 404 -10.05 17.92 -21.03
CA VAL A 404 -11.20 17.04 -20.79
C VAL A 404 -11.82 17.35 -19.43
N ASP A 405 -10.99 17.52 -18.40
CA ASP A 405 -11.41 17.88 -17.04
C ASP A 405 -10.42 18.85 -16.39
N ASN A 406 -10.94 19.74 -15.54
CA ASN A 406 -10.15 20.77 -14.86
C ASN A 406 -9.92 20.47 -13.37
N ASP A 407 -10.54 19.43 -12.82
CA ASP A 407 -10.46 19.06 -11.42
C ASP A 407 -10.57 17.53 -11.28
N LEU A 408 -9.41 16.87 -11.30
CA LEU A 408 -9.28 15.43 -11.11
C LEU A 408 -9.23 15.04 -9.62
N HIS A 409 -8.91 15.96 -8.72
CA HIS A 409 -8.77 15.69 -7.28
C HIS A 409 -10.06 15.13 -6.65
N ARG A 410 -11.22 15.40 -7.27
CA ARG A 410 -12.51 14.82 -6.87
C ARG A 410 -12.67 13.33 -7.16
N PHE A 411 -11.72 12.73 -7.88
CA PHE A 411 -11.66 11.30 -8.20
C PHE A 411 -10.44 10.66 -7.54
N SER A 412 -10.54 9.37 -7.28
CA SER A 412 -9.47 8.54 -6.74
C SER A 412 -8.62 7.97 -7.86
N THR A 413 -9.26 7.51 -8.95
CA THR A 413 -8.57 7.02 -10.15
C THR A 413 -9.28 7.50 -11.41
N VAL A 414 -8.50 7.78 -12.47
CA VAL A 414 -9.04 7.99 -13.82
C VAL A 414 -8.30 7.11 -14.80
N SER A 415 -9.06 6.39 -15.62
CA SER A 415 -8.56 5.46 -16.61
C SER A 415 -8.97 5.86 -18.02
N TYR A 416 -8.05 5.73 -18.97
CA TYR A 416 -8.30 5.85 -20.40
C TYR A 416 -7.86 4.56 -21.08
N GLN A 417 -8.77 3.91 -21.80
CA GLN A 417 -8.50 2.65 -22.51
C GLN A 417 -7.87 1.60 -21.57
N ASN A 418 -8.53 1.36 -20.43
CA ASN A 418 -8.13 0.41 -19.37
C ASN A 418 -6.74 0.66 -18.77
N ASN A 419 -6.21 1.88 -18.90
CA ASN A 419 -4.94 2.27 -18.29
C ASN A 419 -5.19 3.46 -17.37
N ILE A 420 -4.75 3.34 -16.12
CA ILE A 420 -4.77 4.45 -15.16
C ILE A 420 -3.86 5.56 -15.69
N ILE A 421 -4.41 6.75 -15.81
CA ILE A 421 -3.71 7.96 -16.25
C ILE A 421 -3.65 9.03 -15.14
N PHE A 422 -4.34 8.81 -14.03
CA PHE A 422 -4.33 9.64 -12.84
C PHE A 422 -4.68 8.79 -11.61
N LYS A 423 -3.93 8.96 -10.53
CA LYS A 423 -4.28 8.44 -9.21
C LYS A 423 -4.14 9.56 -8.17
N ASN A 424 -5.18 9.77 -7.37
CA ASN A 424 -5.12 10.67 -6.23
C ASN A 424 -4.76 9.86 -4.99
N GLU A 425 -3.54 10.05 -4.49
CA GLU A 425 -2.99 9.33 -3.35
C GLU A 425 -2.85 10.26 -2.14
N LEU A 426 -3.17 9.74 -0.95
CA LEU A 426 -3.01 10.48 0.30
C LEU A 426 -1.53 10.70 0.58
N THR A 427 -1.15 11.96 0.77
CA THR A 427 0.23 12.37 1.05
C THR A 427 0.38 12.88 2.48
N PHE A 428 1.64 13.04 2.94
CA PHE A 428 1.92 13.72 4.20
C PHE A 428 1.47 15.18 4.21
N ASP A 429 1.42 15.83 3.04
CA ASP A 429 0.92 17.20 2.90
C ASP A 429 -0.57 17.30 3.29
N ASP A 430 -1.37 16.28 2.93
CA ASP A 430 -2.80 16.21 3.21
C ASP A 430 -3.11 16.00 4.70
N ILE A 431 -2.29 15.18 5.37
CA ILE A 431 -2.43 14.89 6.80
C ILE A 431 -1.59 15.80 7.70
N ALA A 432 -0.81 16.74 7.14
CA ALA A 432 0.05 17.62 7.90
C ALA A 432 -0.75 18.43 8.95
N GLY A 433 -0.18 18.54 10.15
CA GLY A 433 -0.73 19.30 11.27
C GLY A 433 -0.62 18.59 12.60
N ILE A 434 -1.30 19.14 13.60
CA ILE A 434 -1.31 18.63 14.96
C ILE A 434 -2.62 17.87 15.18
N TRP A 435 -2.49 16.67 15.72
CA TRP A 435 -3.58 15.73 15.93
C TRP A 435 -3.63 15.30 17.39
N GLY A 436 -4.83 15.09 17.92
CA GLY A 436 -5.02 14.62 19.28
C GLY A 436 -6.25 13.73 19.42
N GLY A 437 -6.16 12.73 20.29
CA GLY A 437 -7.22 11.75 20.51
C GLY A 437 -7.05 10.99 21.82
N LYS A 438 -7.99 10.10 22.12
CA LYS A 438 -7.97 9.24 23.31
C LYS A 438 -7.46 7.85 22.94
N ALA A 439 -6.49 7.34 23.69
CA ALA A 439 -6.05 5.95 23.68
C ALA A 439 -6.28 5.32 25.06
N ALA A 440 -6.10 3.99 25.17
CA ALA A 440 -6.25 3.27 26.42
C ALA A 440 -5.25 3.71 27.50
N SER A 441 -4.05 4.14 27.09
CA SER A 441 -2.97 4.65 27.96
C SER A 441 -3.09 6.12 28.32
N GLY A 442 -4.07 6.85 27.76
CA GLY A 442 -4.22 8.29 27.93
C GLY A 442 -4.44 9.02 26.61
N ASN A 443 -4.47 10.35 26.63
CA ASN A 443 -4.57 11.13 25.41
C ASN A 443 -3.24 11.13 24.66
N VAL A 444 -3.31 10.95 23.35
CA VAL A 444 -2.17 10.99 22.43
C VAL A 444 -2.21 12.32 21.68
N TYR A 445 -1.05 12.94 21.49
CA TYR A 445 -0.88 14.14 20.67
C TYR A 445 0.35 14.02 19.78
N ILE A 446 0.15 14.14 18.47
CA ILE A 446 1.22 14.05 17.48
C ILE A 446 1.22 15.28 16.57
N GLU A 447 2.38 15.64 16.06
CA GLU A 447 2.55 16.59 14.96
C GLU A 447 3.11 15.84 13.74
N ILE A 448 2.48 16.02 12.58
CA ILE A 448 2.94 15.48 11.30
C ILE A 448 3.28 16.65 10.41
N ASP A 449 4.51 16.70 9.89
CA ASP A 449 4.88 17.68 8.88
C ASP A 449 4.66 17.18 7.45
N LYS A 450 4.69 18.12 6.51
CA LYS A 450 4.56 17.91 5.06
C LYS A 450 5.54 16.90 4.47
N ASN A 451 6.70 16.75 5.10
CA ASN A 451 7.72 15.84 4.62
C ASN A 451 7.59 14.45 5.28
N GLY A 452 6.63 14.20 6.16
CA GLY A 452 6.49 12.95 6.90
C GLY A 452 7.34 12.84 8.17
N MET A 453 7.79 13.96 8.74
CA MET A 453 8.30 13.95 10.13
C MET A 453 7.13 13.86 11.09
N ILE A 454 7.09 12.81 11.91
CA ILE A 454 6.15 12.67 13.02
C ILE A 454 6.86 13.05 14.32
N THR A 455 6.19 13.81 15.19
CA THR A 455 6.69 14.19 16.52
C THR A 455 5.66 13.79 17.58
N ASP A 456 6.07 13.00 18.56
CA ASP A 456 5.30 12.78 19.78
C ASP A 456 5.39 14.04 20.65
N LEU A 457 4.25 14.70 20.92
CA LEU A 457 4.25 15.95 21.65
C LEU A 457 4.41 15.78 23.18
N GLN A 458 4.37 14.56 23.70
CA GLN A 458 4.67 14.25 25.10
C GLN A 458 6.17 14.13 25.33
N THR A 459 6.87 13.35 24.50
CA THR A 459 8.29 13.04 24.66
C THR A 459 9.20 14.00 23.88
N GLY A 460 8.67 14.61 22.82
CA GLY A 460 9.43 15.40 21.86
C GLY A 460 10.26 14.56 20.89
N GLU A 461 10.10 13.22 20.92
CA GLU A 461 10.77 12.32 19.99
C GLU A 461 10.25 12.52 18.57
N GLN A 462 11.16 12.44 17.61
CA GLN A 462 10.88 12.67 16.20
C GLN A 462 11.32 11.48 15.37
N GLU A 463 10.47 11.09 14.44
CA GLU A 463 10.77 10.03 13.48
C GLU A 463 10.43 10.47 12.06
N LYS A 464 11.29 10.11 11.12
CA LYS A 464 11.07 10.39 9.70
C LYS A 464 10.43 9.18 9.04
N LEU A 465 9.17 9.31 8.70
CA LEU A 465 8.42 8.26 8.01
C LEU A 465 8.76 8.25 6.52
N LYS A 466 8.85 7.06 5.95
CA LYS A 466 8.90 6.82 4.51
C LYS A 466 7.59 6.17 4.07
N THR A 467 6.95 6.72 3.04
CA THR A 467 5.79 6.10 2.42
C THR A 467 6.15 4.72 1.87
N ASN A 468 5.42 3.70 2.32
CA ASN A 468 5.48 2.34 1.79
C ASN A 468 4.46 2.17 0.66
N TYR A 469 3.24 2.66 0.90
CA TYR A 469 2.10 2.52 0.00
C TYR A 469 1.03 3.58 0.30
N ALA A 470 0.29 4.03 -0.71
CA ALA A 470 -0.78 5.00 -0.55
C ALA A 470 -1.98 4.69 -1.47
N GLU A 471 -3.17 4.99 -0.95
CA GLU A 471 -4.47 4.98 -1.62
C GLU A 471 -5.10 6.36 -1.48
N TYR A 472 -6.34 6.53 -1.91
CA TYR A 472 -7.03 7.83 -1.88
C TYR A 472 -7.16 8.43 -0.47
N ASN A 473 -7.48 7.60 0.52
CA ASN A 473 -7.64 8.05 1.90
C ASN A 473 -6.73 7.30 2.89
N LYS A 474 -5.88 6.39 2.43
CA LYS A 474 -4.96 5.62 3.28
C LYS A 474 -3.51 5.87 2.89
N LEU A 475 -2.65 5.93 3.91
CA LEU A 475 -1.21 6.05 3.77
C LEU A 475 -0.55 5.08 4.75
N ALA A 476 0.18 4.11 4.22
CA ALA A 476 1.04 3.23 5.00
C ALA A 476 2.48 3.72 4.89
N ALA A 477 3.14 3.89 6.03
CA ALA A 477 4.50 4.41 6.12
C ALA A 477 5.30 3.66 7.19
N SER A 478 6.63 3.75 7.13
CA SER A 478 7.50 3.11 8.12
C SER A 478 8.67 3.99 8.54
N ALA A 479 9.17 3.77 9.77
CA ALA A 479 10.44 4.29 10.28
C ALA A 479 11.10 3.26 11.19
N ALA A 480 12.41 3.01 11.01
CA ALA A 480 13.23 2.17 11.89
C ALA A 480 12.64 0.76 12.23
N GLY A 481 11.79 0.20 11.37
CA GLY A 481 11.14 -1.10 11.57
C GLY A 481 9.76 -1.03 12.22
N THR A 482 9.25 0.16 12.52
CA THR A 482 7.88 0.42 12.96
C THR A 482 7.01 0.74 11.76
N ASP A 483 5.90 0.02 11.61
CA ASP A 483 4.87 0.31 10.61
C ASP A 483 3.80 1.24 11.19
N VAL A 484 3.38 2.19 10.37
CA VAL A 484 2.41 3.22 10.72
C VAL A 484 1.38 3.35 9.61
N GLY A 485 0.10 3.30 9.98
CA GLY A 485 -1.02 3.50 9.10
C GLY A 485 -1.77 4.79 9.40
N PHE A 486 -2.15 5.50 8.34
CA PHE A 486 -3.02 6.66 8.39
C PHE A 486 -4.22 6.43 7.51
N GLU A 487 -5.42 6.73 8.00
CA GLU A 487 -6.65 6.73 7.21
C GLU A 487 -7.40 8.04 7.49
N LEU A 488 -7.54 8.88 6.46
CA LEU A 488 -8.25 10.16 6.54
C LEU A 488 -9.74 9.93 6.28
N THR A 489 -10.56 10.10 7.31
CA THR A 489 -12.00 9.82 7.23
C THR A 489 -12.78 11.01 6.67
N ASN A 490 -14.02 10.77 6.23
CA ASN A 490 -14.89 11.79 5.63
C ASN A 490 -15.20 12.99 6.56
N ASP A 491 -15.16 12.80 7.88
CA ASP A 491 -15.32 13.86 8.88
C ASP A 491 -13.99 14.60 9.19
N HIS A 492 -12.96 14.38 8.38
CA HIS A 492 -11.61 14.94 8.52
C HIS A 492 -10.90 14.54 9.81
N SER A 493 -11.29 13.40 10.40
CA SER A 493 -10.52 12.73 11.45
C SER A 493 -9.43 11.86 10.83
N LEU A 494 -8.42 11.54 11.62
CA LEU A 494 -7.30 10.69 11.20
C LEU A 494 -7.31 9.43 12.06
N LYS A 495 -7.62 8.29 11.47
CA LYS A 495 -7.38 7.01 12.12
C LYS A 495 -5.90 6.67 11.98
N PHE A 496 -5.27 6.44 13.13
CA PHE A 496 -3.84 6.24 13.27
C PHE A 496 -3.56 4.86 13.86
N THR A 497 -2.80 4.04 13.13
CA THR A 497 -2.48 2.65 13.48
C THR A 497 -0.96 2.49 13.59
N THR A 498 -0.51 1.73 14.58
CA THR A 498 0.90 1.38 14.84
C THR A 498 0.94 0.15 15.75
N ASP A 499 2.10 -0.42 16.03
CA ASP A 499 2.27 -1.59 16.92
C ASP A 499 1.66 -1.41 18.32
N LEU A 500 1.58 -0.17 18.81
CA LEU A 500 0.93 0.18 20.08
C LEU A 500 -0.61 0.28 19.97
N TYR A 501 -1.12 0.52 18.76
CA TYR A 501 -2.52 0.80 18.46
C TYR A 501 -2.98 -0.04 17.27
N ASN A 502 -2.92 -1.37 17.39
CA ASN A 502 -3.22 -2.30 16.28
C ASN A 502 -4.64 -2.14 15.71
N ASP A 503 -5.64 -1.83 16.55
CA ASP A 503 -7.02 -1.58 16.11
C ASP A 503 -7.24 -0.13 15.61
N GLY A 504 -6.19 0.69 15.66
CA GLY A 504 -6.20 2.11 15.35
C GLY A 504 -6.83 2.99 16.45
N ILE A 505 -6.39 4.25 16.53
CA ILE A 505 -7.03 5.30 17.32
C ILE A 505 -7.51 6.43 16.43
N THR A 506 -8.66 7.02 16.76
CA THR A 506 -9.17 8.19 16.05
C THR A 506 -8.59 9.47 16.64
N LEU A 507 -7.92 10.25 15.79
CA LEU A 507 -7.36 11.55 16.11
C LEU A 507 -8.14 12.65 15.40
N THR A 508 -8.23 13.82 16.04
CA THR A 508 -8.84 15.02 15.47
C THR A 508 -7.86 16.17 15.50
N LYS A 509 -8.04 17.17 14.63
CA LYS A 509 -7.17 18.35 14.60
C LYS A 509 -7.12 19.03 15.97
N SER A 510 -5.91 19.33 16.42
CA SER A 510 -5.61 19.86 17.75
C SER A 510 -4.55 20.97 17.68
N SER A 511 -3.96 21.34 18.82
CA SER A 511 -2.91 22.34 18.91
C SER A 511 -1.86 21.99 19.97
N LYS A 512 -0.63 22.50 19.78
CA LYS A 512 0.46 22.39 20.78
C LYS A 512 0.05 22.96 22.14
N ALA A 513 -0.76 24.01 22.17
CA ALA A 513 -1.25 24.60 23.41
C ALA A 513 -2.11 23.60 24.21
N LYS A 514 -3.04 22.89 23.55
CA LYS A 514 -3.86 21.86 24.19
C LYS A 514 -3.03 20.67 24.67
N ALA A 515 -2.08 20.22 23.86
CA ALA A 515 -1.16 19.14 24.22
C ALA A 515 -0.33 19.53 25.47
N ASN A 516 0.28 20.70 25.46
CA ASN A 516 1.08 21.21 26.58
C ASN A 516 0.26 21.38 27.86
N GLU A 517 -0.97 21.88 27.77
CA GLU A 517 -1.87 22.00 28.92
C GLU A 517 -2.22 20.62 29.50
N TYR A 518 -2.51 19.64 28.64
CA TYR A 518 -2.78 18.27 29.07
C TYR A 518 -1.58 17.64 29.79
N PHE A 519 -0.38 17.69 29.20
CA PHE A 519 0.82 17.10 29.80
C PHE A 519 1.24 17.82 31.08
N LYS A 520 1.04 19.15 31.16
CA LYS A 520 1.25 19.91 32.39
C LYS A 520 0.33 19.45 33.51
N ASN A 521 -0.96 19.26 33.23
CA ASN A 521 -1.92 18.79 34.22
C ASN A 521 -1.63 17.34 34.64
N MET A 522 -1.29 16.48 33.69
CA MET A 522 -0.90 15.09 33.97
C MET A 522 0.32 15.02 34.90
N LYS A 523 1.36 15.83 34.63
CA LYS A 523 2.53 15.93 35.51
C LYS A 523 2.14 16.45 36.90
N ALA A 524 1.31 17.47 36.99
CA ALA A 524 0.88 18.03 38.27
C ALA A 524 0.07 17.02 39.12
N GLU A 525 -0.73 16.15 38.51
CA GLU A 525 -1.42 15.08 39.24
C GLU A 525 -0.47 13.97 39.69
N ALA A 526 0.49 13.57 38.85
CA ALA A 526 1.53 12.63 39.24
C ALA A 526 2.39 13.17 40.41
N ASP A 527 2.77 14.45 40.34
CA ASP A 527 3.49 15.12 41.43
C ASP A 527 2.67 15.10 42.74
N LYS A 528 1.35 15.36 42.68
CA LYS A 528 0.47 15.30 43.87
C LYS A 528 0.38 13.90 44.47
N GLU A 529 0.34 12.86 43.64
CA GLU A 529 0.32 11.47 44.10
C GLU A 529 1.63 11.11 44.82
N GLU A 530 2.78 11.46 44.24
CA GLU A 530 4.10 11.27 44.86
C GLU A 530 4.20 12.02 46.20
N ILE A 531 3.80 13.30 46.24
CA ILE A 531 3.78 14.11 47.46
C ILE A 531 2.83 13.52 48.51
N THR A 532 1.68 13.00 48.10
CA THR A 532 0.73 12.35 49.02
C THR A 532 1.41 11.20 49.74
N ASN A 533 2.14 10.34 49.01
CA ASN A 533 2.86 9.21 49.60
C ASN A 533 3.96 9.69 50.58
N VAL A 534 4.76 10.69 50.19
CA VAL A 534 5.80 11.28 51.06
C VAL A 534 5.21 11.81 52.37
N MET A 535 4.09 12.53 52.28
CA MET A 535 3.42 13.11 53.45
C MET A 535 2.76 12.04 54.33
N ASP A 536 2.13 11.03 53.71
CA ASP A 536 1.48 9.91 54.38
C ASP A 536 2.49 9.14 55.26
N ASP A 537 3.64 8.81 54.67
CA ASP A 537 4.70 8.09 55.37
C ASP A 537 5.40 8.96 56.43
N TYR A 538 5.67 10.24 56.13
CA TYR A 538 6.22 11.16 57.12
C TYR A 538 5.34 11.28 58.36
N LEU A 539 4.03 11.50 58.18
CA LEU A 539 3.10 11.70 59.30
C LEU A 539 2.99 10.45 60.17
N LYS A 540 2.88 9.26 59.55
CA LYS A 540 2.81 7.97 60.27
C LYS A 540 4.06 7.69 61.10
N ASN A 541 5.24 7.95 60.53
CA ASN A 541 6.52 7.65 61.19
C ASN A 541 6.96 8.75 62.18
N PHE A 542 6.36 9.95 62.13
CA PHE A 542 6.72 11.06 63.01
C PHE A 542 6.51 10.74 64.49
N ALA A 543 5.38 10.11 64.85
CA ALA A 543 5.10 9.72 66.23
C ALA A 543 6.15 8.73 66.76
N ASP A 544 6.59 7.79 65.93
CA ASP A 544 7.66 6.84 66.30
C ASP A 544 9.00 7.54 66.49
N ALA A 545 9.34 8.49 65.60
CA ALA A 545 10.54 9.32 65.77
C ALA A 545 10.54 10.01 67.15
N VAL A 546 9.43 10.65 67.52
CA VAL A 546 9.26 11.32 68.82
C VAL A 546 9.31 10.34 69.99
N ASN A 547 8.60 9.21 69.91
CA ASN A 547 8.46 8.25 71.00
C ASN A 547 9.75 7.49 71.33
N TYR A 548 10.59 7.26 70.32
CA TYR A 548 11.86 6.54 70.47
C TYR A 548 13.08 7.48 70.54
N GLY A 549 12.91 8.77 70.25
CA GLY A 549 14.02 9.73 70.20
C GLY A 549 14.96 9.45 69.03
N GLU A 550 14.43 8.95 67.92
CA GLU A 550 15.21 8.43 66.81
C GLU A 550 14.77 9.10 65.49
N SER A 551 15.48 10.14 65.06
CA SER A 551 15.13 10.92 63.86
C SER A 551 15.18 10.13 62.55
N HIS A 552 15.85 8.98 62.51
CA HIS A 552 15.98 8.14 61.32
C HIS A 552 14.62 7.63 60.78
N TYR A 553 13.56 7.60 61.59
CA TYR A 553 12.22 7.23 61.12
C TYR A 553 11.62 8.24 60.12
N ILE A 554 12.15 9.47 60.08
CA ILE A 554 11.63 10.55 59.22
C ILE A 554 12.67 11.11 58.23
N THR A 555 13.91 10.63 58.25
CA THR A 555 15.00 11.19 57.41
C THR A 555 14.74 11.04 55.91
N ASP A 556 14.07 9.96 55.50
CA ASP A 556 13.85 9.67 54.08
C ASP A 556 12.80 10.60 53.42
N TYR A 557 12.06 11.35 54.23
CA TYR A 557 10.96 12.22 53.77
C TYR A 557 11.29 13.71 53.89
N ILE A 558 12.42 14.05 54.48
CA ILE A 558 12.84 15.43 54.76
C ILE A 558 14.12 15.72 54.00
N ASP A 559 14.23 16.92 53.44
CA ASP A 559 15.47 17.38 52.84
C ASP A 559 16.54 17.57 53.94
N PRO A 560 17.64 16.78 53.93
CA PRO A 560 18.66 16.82 54.98
C PRO A 560 19.44 18.14 55.00
N GLU A 561 19.41 18.92 53.92
CA GLU A 561 20.04 20.24 53.87
C GLU A 561 19.14 21.36 54.42
N SER A 562 17.86 21.06 54.67
CA SER A 562 16.88 22.05 55.13
C SER A 562 17.06 22.43 56.62
N ASP A 563 16.75 23.68 56.95
CA ASP A 563 16.66 24.10 58.37
C ASP A 563 15.52 23.38 59.11
N PHE A 564 14.52 22.90 58.37
CA PHE A 564 13.43 22.10 58.89
C PHE A 564 13.92 20.76 59.45
N PHE A 565 14.83 20.08 58.76
CA PHE A 565 15.42 18.83 59.24
C PHE A 565 16.05 19.00 60.63
N LYS A 566 16.94 19.99 60.79
CA LYS A 566 17.60 20.29 62.08
C LYS A 566 16.58 20.65 63.17
N THR A 567 15.53 21.37 62.80
CA THR A 567 14.45 21.74 63.72
C THR A 567 13.69 20.50 64.20
N GLN A 568 13.43 19.55 63.30
CA GLN A 568 12.75 18.31 63.65
C GLN A 568 13.61 17.36 64.48
N GLU A 569 14.90 17.22 64.17
CA GLU A 569 15.82 16.46 65.03
C GLU A 569 15.84 17.04 66.45
N THR A 570 16.00 18.36 66.56
CA THR A 570 15.99 19.05 67.85
C THR A 570 14.66 18.88 68.57
N PHE A 571 13.53 18.87 67.86
CA PHE A 571 12.21 18.65 68.45
C PHE A 571 12.07 17.22 69.00
N VAL A 572 12.42 16.22 68.20
CA VAL A 572 12.40 14.80 68.57
C VAL A 572 13.27 14.57 69.82
N ASP A 573 14.50 15.05 69.83
CA ASP A 573 15.42 14.94 70.97
C ASP A 573 14.84 15.57 72.23
N ASN A 574 14.31 16.80 72.12
CA ASN A 574 13.73 17.53 73.24
C ASN A 574 12.49 16.85 73.82
N CYS A 575 11.62 16.28 72.97
CA CYS A 575 10.45 15.55 73.42
C CYS A 575 10.87 14.27 74.17
N TYR A 576 11.81 13.51 73.62
CA TYR A 576 12.32 12.30 74.26
C TYR A 576 13.00 12.58 75.61
N GLU A 577 13.88 13.59 75.69
CA GLU A 577 14.53 14.01 76.95
C GLU A 577 13.52 14.45 78.03
N LYS A 578 12.42 15.08 77.62
CA LYS A 578 11.33 15.50 78.51
C LYS A 578 10.31 14.40 78.76
N ASN A 579 10.52 13.21 78.19
CA ASN A 579 9.61 12.07 78.25
C ASN A 579 8.18 12.44 77.81
N ILE A 580 8.10 13.20 76.73
CA ILE A 580 6.88 13.51 75.99
C ILE A 580 6.70 12.42 74.94
N LYS A 581 5.50 11.82 74.89
CA LYS A 581 5.13 10.84 73.87
C LYS A 581 3.95 11.35 73.05
N GLU A 582 3.91 10.96 71.79
CA GLU A 582 2.86 11.33 70.85
C GLU A 582 2.25 10.08 70.21
N GLU A 583 0.93 10.08 70.07
CA GLU A 583 0.18 9.09 69.33
C GLU A 583 -0.58 9.81 68.21
N LEU A 584 -0.32 9.46 66.95
CA LEU A 584 -1.09 9.94 65.82
C LEU A 584 -2.45 9.26 65.83
N VAL A 585 -3.50 10.02 66.15
CA VAL A 585 -4.88 9.52 66.23
C VAL A 585 -5.51 9.46 64.85
N ASP A 586 -5.37 10.53 64.07
CA ASP A 586 -5.88 10.63 62.70
C ASP A 586 -5.15 11.74 61.94
N TYR A 587 -5.18 11.69 60.61
CA TYR A 587 -4.76 12.82 59.78
C TYR A 587 -5.46 12.83 58.42
N HIS A 588 -5.50 14.02 57.82
CA HIS A 588 -6.05 14.24 56.50
C HIS A 588 -5.18 15.23 55.72
N ILE A 589 -4.73 14.83 54.54
CA ILE A 589 -4.09 15.74 53.58
C ILE A 589 -5.20 16.52 52.88
N ALA A 590 -5.41 17.76 53.32
CA ALA A 590 -6.55 18.59 52.92
C ALA A 590 -6.36 19.26 51.55
N ASN A 591 -5.13 19.64 51.20
CA ASN A 591 -4.85 20.33 49.94
C ASN A 591 -3.37 20.22 49.54
N ILE A 592 -3.11 20.02 48.24
CA ILE A 592 -1.77 20.10 47.64
C ILE A 592 -1.80 21.15 46.54
N LYS A 593 -1.08 22.26 46.74
CA LYS A 593 -1.08 23.41 45.82
C LYS A 593 0.33 23.67 45.29
N GLN A 594 0.49 23.66 43.97
CA GLN A 594 1.73 24.03 43.31
C GLN A 594 2.09 25.50 43.60
N ILE A 595 3.34 25.74 44.02
CA ILE A 595 3.91 27.08 44.24
C ILE A 595 4.67 27.50 42.98
N ASP A 596 5.55 26.63 42.51
CA ASP A 596 6.36 26.79 41.28
C ASP A 596 6.60 25.41 40.64
N GLN A 597 7.52 25.33 39.66
CA GLN A 597 7.74 24.11 38.89
C GLN A 597 8.10 22.89 39.76
N ASP A 598 8.85 23.11 40.85
CA ASP A 598 9.46 22.04 41.65
C ASP A 598 9.07 22.12 43.13
N SER A 599 8.15 23.02 43.51
CA SER A 599 7.73 23.25 44.90
C SER A 599 6.21 23.25 45.06
N TYR A 600 5.75 22.61 46.13
CA TYR A 600 4.34 22.49 46.49
C TYR A 600 4.11 22.88 47.96
N SER A 601 2.94 23.45 48.22
CA SER A 601 2.41 23.68 49.56
C SER A 601 1.38 22.61 49.88
N VAL A 602 1.58 21.89 50.98
CA VAL A 602 0.67 20.83 51.43
C VAL A 602 0.03 21.24 52.74
N THR A 603 -1.30 21.30 52.78
CA THR A 603 -2.05 21.55 54.01
C THR A 603 -2.59 20.24 54.56
N THR A 604 -2.31 19.97 55.82
CA THR A 604 -2.72 18.77 56.55
C THR A 604 -3.55 19.16 57.77
N GLN A 605 -4.44 18.27 58.18
CA GLN A 605 -5.10 18.30 59.47
C GLN A 605 -4.64 17.08 60.25
N GLU A 606 -4.07 17.27 61.42
CA GLU A 606 -3.41 16.22 62.20
C GLU A 606 -3.98 16.22 63.62
N ASP A 607 -4.30 15.04 64.14
CA ASP A 607 -4.77 14.85 65.50
C ASP A 607 -3.79 13.98 66.27
N PHE A 608 -3.17 14.57 67.29
CA PHE A 608 -2.22 13.88 68.14
C PHE A 608 -2.73 13.81 69.56
N LYS A 609 -2.48 12.69 70.22
CA LYS A 609 -2.60 12.57 71.67
C LYS A 609 -1.22 12.65 72.30
N ILE A 610 -0.99 13.68 73.09
CA ILE A 610 0.31 14.01 73.69
C ILE A 610 0.31 13.63 75.18
N TYR A 611 1.27 12.83 75.60
CA TYR A 611 1.45 12.35 76.97
C TYR A 611 2.68 13.02 77.61
N ASN A 612 2.50 13.69 78.75
CA ASN A 612 3.57 14.44 79.41
C ASN A 612 4.09 13.69 80.65
N GLY A 613 5.06 12.80 80.48
CA GLY A 613 5.69 12.04 81.56
C GLY A 613 5.20 10.58 81.71
N TYR A 614 5.90 9.78 82.51
CA TYR A 614 5.71 8.31 82.57
C TYR A 614 4.34 7.89 83.12
N ASP A 615 3.71 8.74 83.94
CA ASP A 615 2.47 8.44 84.66
C ASP A 615 1.23 9.14 84.04
N ASP A 616 1.39 9.84 82.91
CA ASP A 616 0.27 10.47 82.20
C ASP A 616 -0.45 9.43 81.33
N GLU A 617 -1.37 8.67 81.92
CA GLU A 617 -2.15 7.66 81.18
C GLU A 617 -3.27 8.27 80.32
N LYS A 618 -3.64 9.54 80.55
CA LYS A 618 -4.78 10.16 79.88
C LYS A 618 -4.39 10.88 78.61
N GLY A 619 -3.22 11.52 78.59
CA GLY A 619 -2.77 12.36 77.48
C GLY A 619 -3.71 13.53 77.20
N SER A 620 -3.32 14.37 76.25
CA SER A 620 -4.12 15.50 75.77
C SER A 620 -4.22 15.47 74.25
N GLU A 621 -5.45 15.50 73.72
CA GLU A 621 -5.68 15.61 72.28
C GLU A 621 -5.36 17.03 71.80
N LYS A 622 -4.59 17.12 70.72
CA LYS A 622 -4.18 18.34 70.06
C LYS A 622 -4.35 18.17 68.56
N LYS A 623 -5.24 19.02 68.02
CA LYS A 623 -5.47 19.12 66.59
C LYS A 623 -4.63 20.26 66.01
N TYR A 624 -3.92 19.99 64.93
CA TYR A 624 -3.13 20.95 64.18
C TYR A 624 -3.64 21.06 62.75
N THR A 625 -3.52 22.26 62.18
CA THR A 625 -3.65 22.47 60.73
C THR A 625 -2.32 22.97 60.22
N ASN A 626 -1.53 22.07 59.69
CA ASN A 626 -0.15 22.34 59.33
C ASN A 626 -0.05 22.65 57.84
N THR A 627 0.93 23.47 57.47
CA THR A 627 1.27 23.72 56.07
C THR A 627 2.74 23.42 55.83
N TYR A 628 2.99 22.33 55.10
CA TYR A 628 4.31 21.91 54.68
C TYR A 628 4.69 22.54 53.35
N THR A 629 5.99 22.77 53.16
CA THR A 629 6.58 23.04 51.85
C THR A 629 7.36 21.81 51.42
N VAL A 630 6.98 21.23 50.29
CA VAL A 630 7.62 20.05 49.71
C VAL A 630 8.30 20.48 48.41
N LYS A 631 9.54 20.05 48.19
CA LYS A 631 10.32 20.40 47.00
C LYS A 631 10.93 19.15 46.36
N ARG A 632 11.07 19.18 45.04
CA ARG A 632 11.78 18.14 44.30
C ARG A 632 13.29 18.34 44.48
N VAL A 633 13.97 17.33 45.00
CA VAL A 633 15.41 17.25 45.25
C VAL A 633 15.89 15.91 44.71
N ASP A 634 16.87 15.91 43.80
CA ASP A 634 17.41 14.69 43.16
C ASP A 634 16.32 13.69 42.71
N ASP A 635 15.37 14.20 41.91
CA ASP A 635 14.22 13.48 41.35
C ASP A 635 13.16 12.98 42.35
N SER A 636 13.27 13.28 43.65
CA SER A 636 12.25 12.89 44.67
C SER A 636 11.67 14.10 45.39
N PHE A 637 10.41 14.05 45.82
CA PHE A 637 9.85 15.08 46.68
C PHE A 637 10.25 14.92 48.16
N LEU A 638 10.78 15.98 48.76
CA LEU A 638 11.17 16.02 50.17
C LEU A 638 10.58 17.25 50.88
N ILE A 639 10.25 17.10 52.17
CA ILE A 639 9.76 18.18 53.02
C ILE A 639 10.92 19.11 53.36
N THR A 640 10.75 20.41 53.16
CA THR A 640 11.79 21.43 53.39
C THR A 640 11.40 22.47 54.43
N ASN A 641 10.11 22.57 54.76
CA ASN A 641 9.61 23.55 55.71
C ASN A 641 8.25 23.14 56.27
N LEU A 642 7.94 23.62 57.48
CA LEU A 642 6.66 23.49 58.15
C LEU A 642 6.25 24.83 58.76
N LYS A 643 5.01 25.23 58.49
CA LYS A 643 4.31 26.28 59.23
C LYS A 643 3.19 25.63 60.05
N VAL A 644 3.37 25.61 61.37
CA VAL A 644 2.38 25.08 62.32
C VAL A 644 1.19 26.03 62.42
N GLY A 645 -0.03 25.51 62.30
CA GLY A 645 -1.27 26.26 62.53
C GLY A 645 -1.70 26.26 64.00
N ASN A 646 -2.58 27.18 64.38
CA ASN A 646 -3.06 27.28 65.77
C ASN A 646 -3.79 26.00 66.20
N SER A 647 -3.47 25.50 67.40
CA SER A 647 -4.23 24.43 68.04
C SER A 647 -5.57 24.96 68.52
N THR A 648 -6.66 24.33 68.10
CA THR A 648 -7.96 24.50 68.78
C THR A 648 -8.05 23.44 69.85
N GLU A 649 -7.97 23.84 71.12
CA GLU A 649 -8.36 22.95 72.22
C GLU A 649 -9.82 22.56 72.02
N GLY A 650 -10.09 21.26 71.82
CA GLY A 650 -11.44 20.74 71.79
C GLY A 650 -12.15 21.01 73.12
N ILE A 651 -13.38 21.53 73.03
CA ILE A 651 -14.30 21.70 74.17
C ILE A 651 -14.84 20.34 74.59
#